data_AF-A0A960SXG1-F1
#
_entry.id   AF-A0A960SXG1-F1
#
_cell.length_a   1.000
_cell.length_b   1.000
_cell.length_c   1.000
_cell.angle_alpha   90.00
_cell.angle_beta   90.00
_cell.angle_gamma   90.00
#
_symmetry.space_group_name_H-M   'P 1'
#
loop_
_entity.id
_entity.type
_entity.pdbx_description
1 polymer ?
#
loop_
_entity_poly.entity_id
_entity_poly.type
_entity_poly.pdbx_seq_one_letter_code
_entity_poly.pdbx_strand_id
1 'polypeptide(L)'
;KAEGTRAKLSGIWKVLPDAVKLTAMNEWRKGLPVSLASLLQQTEGTPDHAAALAVLTRDFDSLKPKRGKAQFSSFDEFLLRTSIAPKYPSGRAPYARPVLRQVVEEVLNGWDPTKADSITDPEDGEDKPGNGILYDLGIPGSRVRELQNERPLEKLTNNHLVRHRMLILERLIDDLTAEFVTDNRPVKRVVVEVARELGKFSGMTAKEIASELNSRLKDFKGAVDHLAKHAPDLNVNGSIIRKARIAMDLGWCCPFTGERYDAYQLPELEREHIIPYASRNTNALHALVLTWPQVNRMKGKRTAMQFIEESASLPSRRVPGLERLTLFTPKQFAEFVDKLDTKGHPDDFRRKRARKALLTTMNFDDKELGFTEGALTKTSHLMKLAMRGFTSRFPGIPCDPIPGPVTAEIRKSWNLIGTLARACPEIIDPQSGDALPKNEIRGLTHMHHALDAATIALAAHYFPLQSRGRDQKGRIWQAIVKRNRTPEEKEFLHSLGIFDRYQRTRRGKDGKDRQEIDVRLRDLSKEVKEALTRSLAECRVAQHLPSDRSGAKAELTTWGIVSTDGTGEDARVTLRQWTTAVEDGLRKRTPKTAVERAGKLLGPNPKKGEGKLKAINGAIVVGENFGLALDPEPVVIPFHDVSARLAALRTAFAGKPVRILRNGMLIRINRDRFSGIWIIRSIKEDARKGPLLDLTSSHMIPSQAAGKPWSKRDVRISSALAGGLEILPRRYSGYPISS
;
A
#
# COMPACT_ATOMS: atom_id res chain seq x y z
N LYS A 1 -8.81 32.12 12.94
CA LYS A 1 -9.78 31.21 13.61
C LYS A 1 -9.02 29.99 14.11
N ALA A 2 -8.92 29.78 15.43
CA ALA A 2 -8.24 28.63 16.04
C ALA A 2 -9.20 27.96 17.06
N GLU A 3 -9.60 26.72 16.82
CA GLU A 3 -10.73 26.06 17.49
C GLU A 3 -10.44 25.41 18.86
N GLY A 4 -9.26 25.61 19.45
CA GLY A 4 -8.93 25.00 20.75
C GLY A 4 -8.80 25.98 21.94
N THR A 5 -8.53 27.25 21.66
CA THR A 5 -8.17 28.26 22.68
C THR A 5 -9.31 29.22 23.01
N ARG A 6 -10.38 29.24 22.21
CA ARG A 6 -11.49 30.21 22.36
C ARG A 6 -12.24 30.07 23.68
N ALA A 7 -12.41 28.84 24.19
CA ALA A 7 -13.23 28.57 25.38
C ALA A 7 -12.60 29.07 26.70
N LYS A 8 -11.26 29.10 26.79
CA LYS A 8 -10.55 29.50 28.03
C LYS A 8 -10.29 31.00 28.15
N LEU A 9 -10.45 31.75 27.05
CA LEU A 9 -10.13 33.17 26.98
C LEU A 9 -11.40 34.04 26.97
N SER A 10 -12.52 33.51 26.49
CA SER A 10 -13.74 34.31 26.28
C SER A 10 -14.36 34.89 27.55
N GLY A 11 -14.13 34.26 28.71
CA GLY A 11 -14.57 34.77 30.01
C GLY A 11 -13.74 35.97 30.44
N ILE A 12 -12.45 35.72 30.74
CA ILE A 12 -11.53 36.75 31.23
C ILE A 12 -11.34 37.91 30.25
N TRP A 13 -11.27 37.65 28.93
CA TRP A 13 -11.03 38.71 27.94
C TRP A 13 -12.09 39.80 27.93
N LYS A 14 -13.33 39.49 28.33
CA LYS A 14 -14.43 40.47 28.38
C LYS A 14 -14.29 41.46 29.53
N VAL A 15 -13.61 41.06 30.60
CA VAL A 15 -13.45 41.85 31.83
C VAL A 15 -12.06 42.48 31.95
N LEU A 16 -11.16 42.25 30.99
CA LEU A 16 -9.85 42.89 30.97
C LEU A 16 -9.95 44.36 30.46
N PRO A 17 -9.19 45.29 31.05
CA PRO A 17 -9.00 46.63 30.51
C PRO A 17 -8.36 46.59 29.10
N ASP A 18 -8.65 47.58 28.26
CA ASP A 18 -8.11 47.64 26.89
C ASP A 18 -6.58 47.76 26.84
N ALA A 19 -5.97 48.41 27.84
CA ALA A 19 -4.51 48.46 27.98
C ALA A 19 -3.90 47.06 28.15
N VAL A 20 -4.50 46.21 28.99
CA VAL A 20 -4.05 44.82 29.23
C VAL A 20 -4.28 43.96 27.98
N LYS A 21 -5.41 44.15 27.28
CA LYS A 21 -5.67 43.48 26.00
C LYS A 21 -4.61 43.82 24.95
N LEU A 22 -4.25 45.10 24.84
CA LEU A 22 -3.25 45.57 23.88
C LEU A 22 -1.86 44.99 24.17
N THR A 23 -1.45 44.97 25.44
CA THR A 23 -0.19 44.32 25.88
C THR A 23 -0.17 42.84 25.52
N ALA A 24 -1.24 42.10 25.84
CA ALA A 24 -1.36 40.69 25.49
C ALA A 24 -1.33 40.45 23.98
N MET A 25 -1.98 41.32 23.18
CA MET A 25 -1.94 41.23 21.72
C MET A 25 -0.55 41.49 21.15
N ASN A 26 0.23 42.41 21.73
CA ASN A 26 1.60 42.68 21.31
C ASN A 26 2.55 41.52 21.64
N GLU A 27 2.40 40.90 22.80
CA GLU A 27 3.14 39.67 23.18
C GLU A 27 2.82 38.52 22.22
N TRP A 28 1.55 38.34 21.87
CA TRP A 28 1.16 37.35 20.86
C TRP A 28 1.72 37.65 19.47
N ARG A 29 1.79 38.92 19.03
CA ARG A 29 2.44 39.29 17.76
C ARG A 29 3.91 38.91 17.71
N LYS A 30 4.60 38.91 18.86
CA LYS A 30 5.99 38.43 19.00
C LYS A 30 6.10 36.91 19.17
N GLY A 31 4.97 36.20 19.24
CA GLY A 31 4.92 34.75 19.43
C GLY A 31 5.13 34.29 20.88
N LEU A 32 5.05 35.22 21.85
CA LEU A 32 5.24 34.93 23.26
C LEU A 32 3.92 34.45 23.89
N PRO A 33 3.95 33.40 24.74
CA PRO A 33 2.78 32.95 25.48
C PRO A 33 2.45 33.92 26.62
N VAL A 34 1.16 34.15 26.88
CA VAL A 34 0.69 34.97 28.00
C VAL A 34 -0.06 34.07 29.00
N SER A 35 0.35 34.07 30.27
CA SER A 35 -0.29 33.28 31.34
C SER A 35 -1.51 33.98 31.94
N LEU A 36 -2.43 33.22 32.54
CA LEU A 36 -3.55 33.81 33.29
C LEU A 36 -3.05 34.59 34.51
N ALA A 37 -1.98 34.13 35.16
CA ALA A 37 -1.31 34.86 36.23
C ALA A 37 -0.83 36.25 35.76
N SER A 38 -0.19 36.34 34.59
CA SER A 38 0.30 37.60 34.04
C SER A 38 -0.84 38.56 33.68
N LEU A 39 -1.97 38.04 33.17
CA LEU A 39 -3.16 38.85 32.88
C LEU A 39 -3.80 39.40 34.16
N LEU A 40 -3.89 38.57 35.22
CA LEU A 40 -4.46 38.97 36.50
C LEU A 40 -3.56 39.98 37.24
N GLN A 41 -2.25 39.80 37.19
CA GLN A 41 -1.29 40.74 37.77
C GLN A 41 -1.38 42.12 37.10
N GLN A 42 -1.58 42.16 35.78
CA GLN A 42 -1.74 43.40 35.03
C GLN A 42 -3.06 44.14 35.31
N THR A 43 -4.01 43.52 36.02
CA THR A 43 -5.21 44.20 36.51
C THR A 43 -5.11 44.62 37.97
N GLU A 44 -4.04 44.30 38.70
CA GLU A 44 -3.86 44.74 40.09
C GLU A 44 -3.93 46.27 40.22
N GLY A 45 -4.66 46.74 41.24
CA GLY A 45 -4.89 48.18 41.43
C GLY A 45 -5.92 48.82 40.48
N THR A 46 -6.55 48.04 39.60
CA THR A 46 -7.65 48.51 38.73
C THR A 46 -9.02 48.07 39.27
N PRO A 47 -10.12 48.79 38.94
CA PRO A 47 -11.48 48.36 39.31
C PRO A 47 -11.86 46.98 38.74
N ASP A 48 -11.21 46.57 37.65
CA ASP A 48 -11.49 45.33 36.93
C ASP A 48 -10.85 44.09 37.56
N HIS A 49 -9.95 44.26 38.54
CA HIS A 49 -9.23 43.15 39.19
C HIS A 49 -10.19 42.13 39.82
N ALA A 50 -11.18 42.62 40.59
CA ALA A 50 -12.15 41.76 41.26
C ALA A 50 -13.00 40.96 40.28
N ALA A 51 -13.37 41.59 39.15
CA ALA A 51 -14.13 40.92 38.08
C ALA A 51 -13.29 39.85 37.36
N ALA A 52 -12.02 40.15 37.07
CA ALA A 52 -11.09 39.19 36.48
C ALA A 52 -10.83 37.98 37.40
N LEU A 53 -10.61 38.22 38.69
CA LEU A 53 -10.42 37.17 39.69
C LEU A 53 -11.65 36.26 39.79
N ALA A 54 -12.85 36.84 39.90
CA ALA A 54 -14.09 36.08 40.01
C ALA A 54 -14.37 35.17 38.80
N VAL A 55 -14.01 35.61 37.59
CA VAL A 55 -14.13 34.79 36.39
C VAL A 55 -13.15 33.61 36.42
N LEU A 56 -11.90 33.86 36.82
CA LEU A 56 -10.87 32.83 36.88
C LEU A 56 -11.16 31.77 37.96
N THR A 57 -11.67 32.18 39.12
CA THR A 57 -12.09 31.26 40.20
C THR A 57 -13.21 30.35 39.72
N ARG A 58 -14.23 30.92 39.05
CA ARG A 58 -15.32 30.12 38.46
C ARG A 58 -14.82 29.14 37.40
N ASP A 59 -13.87 29.56 36.56
CA ASP A 59 -13.27 28.69 35.56
C ASP A 59 -12.50 27.53 36.23
N PHE A 60 -11.77 27.78 37.32
CA PHE A 60 -11.08 26.76 38.11
C PHE A 60 -12.06 25.77 38.76
N ASP A 61 -13.12 26.26 39.41
CA ASP A 61 -14.13 25.42 40.06
C ASP A 61 -14.90 24.52 39.07
N SER A 62 -15.02 24.96 37.82
CA SER A 62 -15.67 24.20 36.75
C SER A 62 -14.83 23.06 36.16
N LEU A 63 -13.55 22.93 36.57
CA LEU A 63 -12.64 21.93 36.02
C LEU A 63 -13.00 20.52 36.48
N LYS A 64 -13.32 19.65 35.51
CA LYS A 64 -13.58 18.23 35.78
C LYS A 64 -12.27 17.45 35.94
N PRO A 65 -12.19 16.50 36.89
CA PRO A 65 -11.01 15.65 37.06
C PRO A 65 -10.76 14.79 35.82
N LYS A 66 -9.49 14.62 35.45
CA LYS A 66 -9.08 13.84 34.28
C LYS A 66 -8.48 12.51 34.76
N ARG A 67 -9.12 11.38 34.39
CA ARG A 67 -8.75 10.03 34.87
C ARG A 67 -8.72 9.91 36.41
N GLY A 68 -9.70 10.52 37.09
CA GLY A 68 -9.85 10.41 38.54
C GLY A 68 -8.82 11.21 39.36
N LYS A 69 -8.01 12.07 38.73
CA LYS A 69 -7.10 13.00 39.42
C LYS A 69 -7.47 14.45 39.11
N ALA A 70 -7.34 15.32 40.10
CA ALA A 70 -7.46 16.76 39.92
C ALA A 70 -6.47 17.24 38.85
N GLN A 71 -6.92 18.14 37.98
CA GLN A 71 -6.12 18.59 36.84
C GLN A 71 -4.97 19.54 37.27
N PHE A 72 -5.18 20.27 38.36
CA PHE A 72 -4.22 21.14 39.01
C PHE A 72 -4.33 20.93 40.52
N SER A 73 -3.24 21.11 41.26
CA SER A 73 -3.17 20.94 42.71
C SER A 73 -3.64 22.17 43.48
N SER A 74 -3.61 23.35 42.87
CA SER A 74 -4.08 24.62 43.46
C SER A 74 -4.54 25.61 42.39
N PHE A 75 -5.21 26.68 42.84
CA PHE A 75 -5.59 27.81 41.99
C PHE A 75 -4.36 28.52 41.40
N ASP A 76 -3.31 28.72 42.21
CA ASP A 76 -2.05 29.34 41.75
C ASP A 76 -1.36 28.50 40.67
N GLU A 77 -1.35 27.17 40.83
CA GLU A 77 -0.82 26.28 39.80
C GLU A 77 -1.63 26.40 38.50
N PHE A 78 -2.96 26.52 38.59
CA PHE A 78 -3.83 26.75 37.45
C PHE A 78 -3.50 28.06 36.72
N LEU A 79 -3.30 29.16 37.44
CA LEU A 79 -2.96 30.46 36.86
C LEU A 79 -1.60 30.48 36.17
N LEU A 80 -0.60 29.83 36.77
CA LEU A 80 0.76 29.77 36.24
C LEU A 80 0.90 28.81 35.06
N ARG A 81 0.27 27.62 35.12
CA ARG A 81 0.40 26.60 34.06
C ARG A 81 -0.57 26.80 32.91
N THR A 82 -1.60 27.64 33.08
CA THR A 82 -2.51 27.97 31.99
C THR A 82 -1.99 29.20 31.23
N SER A 83 -1.32 28.94 30.11
CA SER A 83 -0.88 29.97 29.18
C SER A 83 -1.58 29.87 27.83
N ILE A 84 -1.76 31.02 27.21
CA ILE A 84 -2.29 31.14 25.86
C ILE A 84 -1.15 31.56 24.94
N ALA A 85 -0.87 30.72 23.96
CA ALA A 85 0.01 31.05 22.84
C ALA A 85 -0.81 31.18 21.55
N PRO A 86 -0.46 32.11 20.65
CA PRO A 86 -0.99 32.12 19.30
C PRO A 86 -0.56 30.83 18.58
N LYS A 87 -1.54 30.09 18.07
CA LYS A 87 -1.25 28.98 17.15
C LYS A 87 -1.08 29.54 15.76
N TYR A 88 0.16 29.82 15.38
CA TYR A 88 0.49 30.09 13.99
C TYR A 88 0.31 28.81 13.16
N PRO A 89 -0.25 28.91 11.94
CA PRO A 89 -0.21 27.79 11.01
C PRO A 89 1.26 27.44 10.77
N SER A 90 1.63 26.18 11.02
CA SER A 90 2.97 25.68 10.72
C SER A 90 3.08 25.33 9.24
N GLY A 91 4.27 25.54 8.67
CA GLY A 91 4.56 25.25 7.27
C GLY A 91 5.27 26.41 6.58
N ARG A 92 5.97 26.10 5.48
CA ARG A 92 6.58 27.10 4.60
C ARG A 92 5.71 27.23 3.36
N ALA A 93 5.35 28.46 3.00
CA ALA A 93 4.68 28.70 1.73
C ALA A 93 5.58 28.28 0.55
N PRO A 94 5.01 27.80 -0.56
CA PRO A 94 5.79 27.35 -1.71
C PRO A 94 6.55 28.48 -2.41
N TYR A 95 6.10 29.73 -2.24
CA TYR A 95 6.69 30.92 -2.84
C TYR A 95 7.08 31.95 -1.77
N ALA A 96 8.06 32.80 -2.10
CA ALA A 96 8.51 33.88 -1.23
C ALA A 96 7.46 35.00 -1.12
N ARG A 97 7.56 35.81 -0.05
CA ARG A 97 6.60 36.91 0.22
C ARG A 97 6.42 37.89 -0.96
N PRO A 98 7.47 38.31 -1.71
CA PRO A 98 7.29 39.21 -2.86
C PRO A 98 6.40 38.59 -3.95
N VAL A 99 6.64 37.32 -4.29
CA VAL A 99 5.85 36.59 -5.29
C VAL A 99 4.39 36.46 -4.83
N LEU A 100 4.16 36.07 -3.57
CA LEU A 100 2.79 35.92 -3.06
C LEU A 100 2.01 37.24 -3.04
N ARG A 101 2.68 38.39 -2.88
CA ARG A 101 2.01 39.70 -2.96
C ARG A 101 1.52 39.98 -4.38
N GLN A 102 2.37 39.73 -5.38
CA GLN A 102 2.02 39.90 -6.79
C GLN A 102 0.91 38.93 -7.22
N VAL A 103 0.96 37.67 -6.77
CA VAL A 103 -0.13 36.71 -7.00
C VAL A 103 -1.46 37.22 -6.47
N VAL A 104 -1.47 37.78 -5.26
CA VAL A 104 -2.70 38.34 -4.67
C VAL A 104 -3.20 39.53 -5.49
N GLU A 105 -2.31 40.40 -5.96
CA GLU A 105 -2.66 41.52 -6.84
C GLU A 105 -3.26 41.06 -8.16
N GLU A 106 -2.62 40.12 -8.87
CA GLU A 106 -3.14 39.55 -10.11
C GLU A 106 -4.53 38.92 -9.91
N VAL A 107 -4.70 38.09 -8.87
CA VAL A 107 -5.99 37.44 -8.57
C VAL A 107 -7.08 38.46 -8.21
N LEU A 108 -6.74 39.51 -7.45
CA LEU A 108 -7.70 40.57 -7.10
C LEU A 108 -8.12 41.39 -8.32
N ASN A 109 -7.26 41.51 -9.32
CA ASN A 109 -7.56 42.13 -10.61
C ASN A 109 -8.28 41.17 -11.60
N GLY A 110 -8.52 39.92 -11.20
CA GLY A 110 -9.23 38.93 -12.01
C GLY A 110 -8.34 38.17 -13.01
N TRP A 111 -7.02 38.26 -12.90
CA TRP A 111 -6.06 37.57 -13.77
C TRP A 111 -5.61 36.23 -13.16
N ASP A 112 -5.33 35.25 -14.02
CA ASP A 112 -4.70 34.00 -13.62
C ASP A 112 -3.18 34.22 -13.47
N PRO A 113 -2.63 34.04 -12.25
CA PRO A 113 -1.21 34.27 -11.98
C PRO A 113 -0.27 33.28 -12.68
N THR A 114 -0.79 32.26 -13.35
CA THR A 114 -0.01 31.28 -14.11
C THR A 114 0.01 31.52 -15.62
N LYS A 115 -0.96 32.28 -16.15
CA LYS A 115 -1.08 32.48 -17.60
C LYS A 115 -0.13 33.54 -18.13
N ALA A 116 0.20 33.45 -19.41
CA ALA A 116 0.91 34.51 -20.11
C ALA A 116 0.01 35.72 -20.39
N ASP A 117 0.60 36.87 -20.70
CA ASP A 117 -0.16 37.98 -21.29
C ASP A 117 -0.45 37.71 -22.78
N SER A 118 -1.50 38.32 -23.31
CA SER A 118 -1.94 38.14 -24.71
C SER A 118 -0.94 38.65 -25.76
N ILE A 119 0.01 39.50 -25.38
CA ILE A 119 1.08 39.97 -26.28
C ILE A 119 2.11 38.86 -26.49
N THR A 120 2.42 38.12 -25.43
CA THR A 120 3.41 37.04 -25.44
C THR A 120 2.84 35.68 -25.83
N ASP A 121 1.56 35.44 -25.54
CA ASP A 121 0.81 34.26 -26.00
C ASP A 121 -0.57 34.67 -26.56
N PRO A 122 -0.66 34.95 -27.88
CA PRO A 122 -1.90 35.40 -28.50
C PRO A 122 -3.04 34.38 -28.54
N GLU A 123 -2.75 33.07 -28.39
CA GLU A 123 -3.75 32.01 -28.47
C GLU A 123 -4.39 31.71 -27.11
N ASP A 124 -3.57 31.63 -26.04
CA ASP A 124 -4.02 31.18 -24.71
C ASP A 124 -3.81 32.20 -23.58
N GLY A 125 -3.18 33.35 -23.87
CA GLY A 125 -2.85 34.43 -22.93
C GLY A 125 -4.04 35.30 -22.51
N GLU A 126 -3.87 36.03 -21.41
CA GLU A 126 -4.89 36.95 -20.87
C GLU A 126 -4.57 38.41 -21.19
N ASP A 127 -5.60 39.26 -21.27
CA ASP A 127 -5.43 40.70 -21.37
C ASP A 127 -4.99 41.28 -20.02
N LYS A 128 -3.68 41.24 -19.79
CA LYS A 128 -3.03 41.64 -18.54
C LYS A 128 -1.69 42.32 -18.82
N PRO A 129 -1.18 43.17 -17.91
CA PRO A 129 -0.01 44.03 -18.17
C PRO A 129 1.31 43.28 -18.36
N GLY A 130 1.34 41.98 -18.06
CA GLY A 130 2.48 41.12 -18.32
C GLY A 130 2.23 39.68 -17.89
N ASN A 131 3.15 38.80 -18.28
CA ASN A 131 3.15 37.40 -17.91
C ASN A 131 2.92 37.15 -16.43
N GLY A 132 2.14 36.11 -16.13
CA GLY A 132 1.83 35.69 -14.77
C GLY A 132 3.08 35.36 -13.98
N ILE A 133 3.11 35.79 -12.72
CA ILE A 133 4.29 35.63 -11.87
C ILE A 133 4.58 34.17 -11.49
N LEU A 134 3.58 33.28 -11.57
CA LEU A 134 3.73 31.86 -11.30
C LEU A 134 4.02 31.10 -12.58
N TYR A 135 4.94 30.13 -12.49
CA TYR A 135 5.20 29.24 -13.60
C TYR A 135 4.00 28.32 -13.90
N ASP A 136 3.57 28.28 -15.15
CA ASP A 136 2.67 27.23 -15.62
C ASP A 136 3.42 25.91 -15.84
N LEU A 137 3.02 24.89 -15.10
CA LEU A 137 3.52 23.51 -15.25
C LEU A 137 2.79 22.75 -16.36
N GLY A 138 1.68 23.30 -16.88
CA GLY A 138 0.90 22.79 -18.01
C GLY A 138 1.68 22.82 -19.33
N ILE A 139 2.48 23.88 -19.54
CA ILE A 139 3.27 24.09 -20.77
C ILE A 139 4.40 23.04 -20.88
N PRO A 140 4.38 22.15 -21.89
CA PRO A 140 5.38 21.09 -22.04
C PRO A 140 6.83 21.57 -22.23
N GLY A 141 7.03 22.72 -22.88
CA GLY A 141 8.34 23.30 -23.18
C GLY A 141 8.82 24.35 -22.17
N SER A 142 8.16 24.55 -21.03
CA SER A 142 8.60 25.57 -20.08
C SER A 142 9.93 25.19 -19.41
N ARG A 143 10.81 26.18 -19.21
CA ARG A 143 12.12 25.99 -18.55
C ARG A 143 11.99 25.32 -17.18
N VAL A 144 10.90 25.58 -16.45
CA VAL A 144 10.65 24.95 -15.16
C VAL A 144 10.35 23.47 -15.29
N ARG A 145 9.63 23.06 -16.34
CA ARG A 145 9.37 21.64 -16.61
C ARG A 145 10.64 20.91 -17.04
N GLU A 146 11.51 21.55 -17.82
CA GLU A 146 12.85 21.04 -18.11
C GLU A 146 13.68 20.85 -16.84
N LEU A 147 13.76 21.87 -15.99
CA LEU A 147 14.46 21.79 -14.71
C LEU A 147 13.89 20.69 -13.79
N GLN A 148 12.57 20.48 -13.82
CA GLN A 148 11.95 19.35 -13.11
C GLN A 148 12.34 17.99 -13.70
N ASN A 149 12.50 17.90 -15.03
CA ASN A 149 12.95 16.70 -15.73
C ASN A 149 14.45 16.42 -15.58
N GLU A 150 15.27 17.43 -15.29
CA GLU A 150 16.71 17.28 -15.01
C GLU A 150 16.99 16.86 -13.56
N ARG A 151 16.06 17.13 -12.62
CA ARG A 151 16.28 16.83 -11.18
C ARG A 151 16.59 15.35 -10.95
N PRO A 152 17.67 14.99 -10.24
CA PRO A 152 17.96 13.60 -9.94
C PRO A 152 16.85 12.98 -9.09
N LEU A 153 16.64 11.66 -9.23
CA LEU A 153 15.60 10.88 -8.55
C LEU A 153 15.55 11.14 -7.03
N GLU A 154 16.73 11.35 -6.41
CA GLU A 154 16.90 11.63 -4.98
C GLU A 154 16.21 12.92 -4.52
N LYS A 155 16.15 13.93 -5.40
CA LYS A 155 15.50 15.21 -5.12
C LYS A 155 13.99 15.19 -5.43
N LEU A 156 13.50 14.12 -6.06
CA LEU A 156 12.09 13.96 -6.42
C LEU A 156 11.32 13.16 -5.37
N THR A 157 11.99 12.26 -4.65
CA THR A 157 11.36 11.44 -3.63
C THR A 157 12.31 11.14 -2.47
N ASN A 158 11.83 11.38 -1.24
CA ASN A 158 12.54 10.98 -0.02
C ASN A 158 12.24 9.53 0.38
N ASN A 159 11.40 8.82 -0.39
CA ASN A 159 11.03 7.45 -0.10
C ASN A 159 12.08 6.48 -0.68
N HIS A 160 12.89 5.88 0.20
CA HIS A 160 13.99 4.99 -0.19
C HIS A 160 13.50 3.76 -0.96
N LEU A 161 12.31 3.21 -0.66
CA LEU A 161 11.76 2.08 -1.40
C LEU A 161 11.36 2.48 -2.82
N VAL A 162 10.72 3.64 -2.98
CA VAL A 162 10.37 4.17 -4.31
C VAL A 162 11.64 4.42 -5.11
N ARG A 163 12.64 5.09 -4.52
CA ARG A 163 13.95 5.32 -5.17
C ARG A 163 14.59 4.00 -5.61
N HIS A 164 14.66 3.02 -4.72
CA HIS A 164 15.23 1.70 -5.01
C HIS A 164 14.50 0.99 -6.16
N ARG A 165 13.16 1.03 -6.20
CA ARG A 165 12.38 0.41 -7.28
C ARG A 165 12.57 1.12 -8.62
N MET A 166 12.69 2.44 -8.65
CA MET A 166 12.99 3.17 -9.89
C MET A 166 14.39 2.84 -10.42
N LEU A 167 15.40 2.70 -9.55
CA LEU A 167 16.74 2.26 -9.96
C LEU A 167 16.75 0.82 -10.52
N ILE A 168 15.93 -0.08 -9.95
CA ILE A 168 15.76 -1.43 -10.50
C ILE A 168 15.06 -1.37 -11.86
N LEU A 169 14.04 -0.51 -12.00
CA LEU A 169 13.31 -0.33 -13.25
C LEU A 169 14.26 0.14 -14.36
N GLU A 170 15.09 1.16 -14.11
CA GLU A 170 16.08 1.66 -15.07
C GLU A 170 17.02 0.54 -15.55
N ARG A 171 17.57 -0.25 -14.61
CA ARG A 171 18.45 -1.39 -14.93
C ARG A 171 17.74 -2.48 -15.74
N LEU A 172 16.47 -2.76 -15.42
CA LEU A 172 15.66 -3.72 -16.17
C LEU A 172 15.43 -3.21 -17.60
N ILE A 173 15.15 -1.92 -17.78
CA ILE A 173 14.96 -1.32 -19.11
C ILE A 173 16.23 -1.46 -19.94
N ASP A 174 17.39 -1.19 -19.36
CA ASP A 174 18.68 -1.33 -20.07
C ASP A 174 18.91 -2.78 -20.52
N ASP A 175 18.69 -3.76 -19.64
CA ASP A 175 18.85 -5.17 -19.98
C ASP A 175 17.84 -5.63 -21.05
N LEU A 176 16.57 -5.20 -20.94
CA LEU A 176 15.53 -5.52 -21.94
C LEU A 176 15.87 -4.89 -23.31
N THR A 177 16.40 -3.66 -23.31
CA THR A 177 16.78 -2.97 -24.54
C THR A 177 17.95 -3.67 -25.20
N ALA A 178 18.98 -4.01 -24.42
CA ALA A 178 20.15 -4.72 -24.92
C ALA A 178 19.82 -6.11 -25.50
N GLU A 179 18.82 -6.78 -24.93
CA GLU A 179 18.48 -8.16 -25.32
C GLU A 179 17.42 -8.25 -26.44
N PHE A 180 16.40 -7.39 -26.43
CA PHE A 180 15.22 -7.57 -27.30
C PHE A 180 15.03 -6.49 -28.35
N VAL A 181 15.64 -5.31 -28.18
CA VAL A 181 15.48 -4.20 -29.11
C VAL A 181 16.54 -4.31 -30.21
N THR A 182 16.06 -4.27 -31.45
CA THR A 182 16.89 -4.27 -32.67
C THR A 182 16.27 -3.29 -33.66
N ASP A 183 16.96 -2.92 -34.74
CA ASP A 183 16.43 -2.00 -35.75
C ASP A 183 15.08 -2.49 -36.33
N ASN A 184 14.93 -3.81 -36.46
CA ASN A 184 13.69 -4.45 -36.94
C ASN A 184 12.63 -4.67 -35.85
N ARG A 185 12.98 -4.46 -34.57
CA ARG A 185 12.08 -4.60 -33.42
C ARG A 185 12.23 -3.40 -32.47
N PRO A 186 11.91 -2.17 -32.93
CA PRO A 186 12.01 -0.99 -32.08
C PRO A 186 10.88 -0.98 -31.04
N VAL A 187 11.12 -0.28 -29.94
CA VAL A 187 10.07 0.00 -28.94
C VAL A 187 9.08 0.99 -29.55
N LYS A 188 7.84 0.55 -29.78
CA LYS A 188 6.78 1.41 -30.38
C LYS A 188 5.88 2.08 -29.34
N ARG A 189 5.80 1.51 -28.13
CA ARG A 189 4.93 1.97 -27.05
C ARG A 189 5.41 1.41 -25.72
N VAL A 190 5.24 2.18 -24.66
CA VAL A 190 5.44 1.74 -23.27
C VAL A 190 4.10 1.78 -22.54
N VAL A 191 3.83 0.75 -21.74
CA VAL A 191 2.64 0.68 -20.90
C VAL A 191 3.08 0.32 -19.50
N VAL A 192 2.54 1.02 -18.50
CA VAL A 192 2.97 0.85 -17.12
C VAL A 192 1.79 0.76 -16.17
N GLU A 193 1.85 -0.24 -15.29
CA GLU A 193 1.03 -0.36 -14.10
C GLU A 193 1.94 -0.21 -12.87
N VAL A 194 1.56 0.63 -11.90
CA VAL A 194 2.30 0.76 -10.65
C VAL A 194 1.49 0.21 -9.47
N ALA A 195 2.18 -0.48 -8.57
CA ALA A 195 1.56 -0.95 -7.34
C ALA A 195 1.14 0.24 -6.45
N ARG A 196 -0.14 0.28 -6.05
CA ARG A 196 -0.75 1.40 -5.31
C ARG A 196 -0.12 1.68 -3.93
N GLU A 197 0.64 0.75 -3.35
CA GLU A 197 0.96 0.76 -1.91
C GLU A 197 2.44 0.83 -1.55
N LEU A 198 3.35 0.81 -2.53
CA LEU A 198 4.80 0.69 -2.28
C LEU A 198 5.33 1.74 -1.28
N GLY A 199 4.84 2.98 -1.38
CA GLY A 199 5.27 4.06 -0.50
C GLY A 199 4.89 3.86 0.97
N LYS A 200 3.80 3.15 1.26
CA LYS A 200 3.27 2.96 2.62
C LYS A 200 4.14 2.03 3.48
N PHE A 201 4.93 1.16 2.85
CA PHE A 201 5.79 0.19 3.54
C PHE A 201 7.20 0.73 3.81
N SER A 202 7.49 1.98 3.40
CA SER A 202 8.80 2.59 3.59
C SER A 202 9.14 2.73 5.06
N GLY A 203 10.28 2.18 5.45
CA GLY A 203 10.78 2.22 6.83
C GLY A 203 10.16 1.15 7.75
N MET A 204 9.28 0.30 7.22
CA MET A 204 8.75 -0.85 7.95
C MET A 204 9.65 -2.07 7.75
N THR A 205 9.93 -2.78 8.84
CA THR A 205 10.51 -4.13 8.83
C THR A 205 9.54 -5.14 8.22
N ALA A 206 10.03 -6.31 7.79
CA ALA A 206 9.17 -7.36 7.24
C ALA A 206 8.05 -7.79 8.23
N LYS A 207 8.34 -7.79 9.53
CA LYS A 207 7.37 -8.10 10.59
C LYS A 207 6.30 -7.01 10.70
N GLU A 208 6.70 -5.74 10.61
CA GLU A 208 5.75 -4.61 10.61
C GLU A 208 4.90 -4.60 9.35
N ILE A 209 5.48 -4.87 8.18
CA ILE A 209 4.72 -5.03 6.92
C ILE A 209 3.69 -6.16 7.06
N ALA A 210 4.11 -7.32 7.57
CA ALA A 210 3.19 -8.44 7.81
C ALA A 210 2.10 -8.09 8.85
N SER A 211 2.45 -7.37 9.92
CA SER A 211 1.52 -6.90 10.94
C SER A 211 0.51 -5.90 10.37
N GLU A 212 0.97 -4.93 9.57
CA GLU A 212 0.16 -3.94 8.86
C GLU A 212 -0.81 -4.63 7.88
N LEU A 213 -0.31 -5.55 7.06
CA LEU A 213 -1.13 -6.34 6.13
C LEU A 213 -2.18 -7.17 6.88
N ASN A 214 -1.80 -7.82 7.99
CA ASN A 214 -2.73 -8.56 8.83
C ASN A 214 -3.77 -7.63 9.50
N SER A 215 -3.36 -6.44 9.93
CA SER A 215 -4.24 -5.42 10.50
C SER A 215 -5.30 -4.98 9.50
N ARG A 216 -4.92 -4.76 8.23
CA ARG A 216 -5.86 -4.45 7.14
C ARG A 216 -6.85 -5.58 6.84
N LEU A 217 -6.44 -6.83 7.04
CA LEU A 217 -7.31 -7.99 6.86
C LEU A 217 -8.16 -8.31 8.09
N LYS A 218 -7.93 -7.64 9.23
CA LYS A 218 -8.59 -7.94 10.50
C LYS A 218 -10.11 -7.84 10.41
N ASP A 219 -10.63 -6.76 9.83
CA ASP A 219 -12.09 -6.59 9.64
C ASP A 219 -12.68 -7.66 8.70
N PHE A 220 -11.90 -8.11 7.70
CA PHE A 220 -12.34 -9.18 6.80
C PHE A 220 -12.38 -10.52 7.53
N LYS A 221 -11.30 -10.88 8.25
CA LYS A 221 -11.23 -12.11 9.06
C LYS A 221 -12.32 -12.11 10.13
N GLY A 222 -12.51 -10.99 10.83
CA GLY A 222 -13.56 -10.85 11.83
C GLY A 222 -14.98 -11.07 11.27
N ALA A 223 -15.25 -10.68 10.02
CA ALA A 223 -16.52 -10.98 9.37
C ALA A 223 -16.66 -12.47 9.03
N VAL A 224 -15.59 -13.13 8.58
CA VAL A 224 -15.57 -14.58 8.33
C VAL A 224 -15.77 -15.35 9.63
N ASP A 225 -15.04 -14.99 10.69
CA ASP A 225 -15.13 -15.61 12.01
C ASP A 225 -16.52 -15.43 12.61
N HIS A 226 -17.12 -14.24 12.46
CA HIS A 226 -18.48 -13.99 12.91
C HIS A 226 -19.50 -14.87 12.16
N LEU A 227 -19.36 -15.02 10.84
CA LEU A 227 -20.23 -15.91 10.06
C LEU A 227 -20.05 -17.37 10.46
N ALA A 228 -18.81 -17.84 10.62
CA ALA A 228 -18.54 -19.21 11.05
C ALA A 228 -19.13 -19.51 12.44
N LYS A 229 -19.15 -18.52 13.34
CA LYS A 229 -19.70 -18.68 14.70
C LYS A 229 -21.22 -18.57 14.77
N HIS A 230 -21.81 -17.62 14.04
CA HIS A 230 -23.21 -17.24 14.20
C HIS A 230 -24.12 -17.75 13.07
N ALA A 231 -23.55 -18.24 11.98
CA ALA A 231 -24.26 -18.88 10.87
C ALA A 231 -23.39 -19.98 10.21
N PRO A 232 -23.01 -21.06 10.96
CA PRO A 232 -22.11 -22.10 10.48
C PRO A 232 -22.64 -22.84 9.24
N ASP A 233 -23.95 -22.98 9.12
CA ASP A 233 -24.60 -23.73 8.03
C ASP A 233 -24.90 -22.85 6.80
N LEU A 234 -24.56 -21.55 6.85
CA LEU A 234 -24.78 -20.64 5.74
C LEU A 234 -23.72 -20.85 4.66
N ASN A 235 -24.14 -20.95 3.40
CA ASN A 235 -23.20 -21.01 2.27
C ASN A 235 -22.44 -19.67 2.12
N VAL A 236 -21.26 -19.58 2.74
CA VAL A 236 -20.43 -18.37 2.76
C VAL A 236 -19.72 -18.18 1.42
N ASN A 237 -20.03 -17.07 0.75
CA ASN A 237 -19.31 -16.60 -0.43
C ASN A 237 -18.87 -15.14 -0.28
N GLY A 238 -18.07 -14.64 -1.23
CA GLY A 238 -17.57 -13.26 -1.19
C GLY A 238 -18.66 -12.17 -1.14
N SER A 239 -19.88 -12.46 -1.63
CA SER A 239 -21.01 -11.54 -1.51
C SER A 239 -21.55 -11.48 -0.07
N ILE A 240 -21.71 -12.64 0.58
CA ILE A 240 -22.15 -12.74 1.99
C ILE A 240 -21.14 -12.11 2.93
N ILE A 241 -19.83 -12.42 2.77
CA ILE A 241 -18.77 -11.80 3.58
C ILE A 241 -18.81 -10.27 3.45
N ARG A 242 -19.06 -9.77 2.23
CA ARG A 242 -19.18 -8.33 1.99
C ARG A 242 -20.39 -7.71 2.68
N LYS A 243 -21.54 -8.41 2.73
CA LYS A 243 -22.71 -7.97 3.49
C LYS A 243 -22.39 -7.97 4.99
N ALA A 244 -21.80 -9.04 5.52
CA ALA A 244 -21.39 -9.13 6.93
C ALA A 244 -20.48 -7.96 7.35
N ARG A 245 -19.50 -7.58 6.51
CA ARG A 245 -18.66 -6.39 6.78
C ARG A 245 -19.44 -5.08 6.88
N ILE A 246 -20.42 -4.88 5.99
CA ILE A 246 -21.29 -3.70 6.04
C ILE A 246 -22.17 -3.76 7.30
N ALA A 247 -22.71 -4.94 7.63
CA ALA A 247 -23.51 -5.17 8.83
C ALA A 247 -22.75 -4.82 10.11
N MET A 248 -21.53 -5.32 10.26
CA MET A 248 -20.68 -5.03 11.42
C MET A 248 -20.41 -3.53 11.57
N ASP A 249 -20.12 -2.82 10.47
CA ASP A 249 -19.92 -1.38 10.51
C ASP A 249 -21.21 -0.59 10.86
N LEU A 250 -22.40 -1.16 10.59
CA LEU A 250 -23.71 -0.56 10.89
C LEU A 250 -24.29 -1.02 12.24
N GLY A 251 -23.57 -1.84 12.99
CA GLY A 251 -24.05 -2.40 14.25
C GLY A 251 -25.18 -3.43 14.09
N TRP A 252 -25.25 -4.09 12.94
CA TRP A 252 -26.29 -5.08 12.58
C TRP A 252 -27.71 -4.49 12.56
N CYS A 253 -27.82 -3.22 12.16
CA CYS A 253 -29.09 -2.51 12.03
C CYS A 253 -29.26 -1.90 10.64
N CYS A 254 -30.51 -1.89 10.15
CA CYS A 254 -30.89 -1.14 8.96
C CYS A 254 -30.79 0.36 9.26
N PRO A 255 -30.05 1.15 8.46
CA PRO A 255 -29.82 2.56 8.77
C PRO A 255 -31.07 3.43 8.59
N PHE A 256 -32.07 2.96 7.84
CA PHE A 256 -33.27 3.72 7.53
C PHE A 256 -34.43 3.46 8.50
N THR A 257 -34.43 2.31 9.18
CA THR A 257 -35.52 1.88 10.07
C THR A 257 -35.06 1.59 11.50
N GLY A 258 -33.76 1.41 11.72
CA GLY A 258 -33.19 0.95 13.00
C GLY A 258 -33.36 -0.53 13.27
N GLU A 259 -34.10 -1.24 12.42
CA GLU A 259 -34.42 -2.65 12.60
C GLU A 259 -33.15 -3.50 12.62
N ARG A 260 -33.04 -4.38 13.62
CA ARG A 260 -31.91 -5.32 13.73
C ARG A 260 -32.08 -6.50 12.78
N TYR A 261 -30.97 -7.03 12.31
CA TYR A 261 -30.94 -8.26 11.54
C TYR A 261 -29.75 -9.12 11.96
N ASP A 262 -29.83 -10.43 11.73
CA ASP A 262 -28.77 -11.39 12.07
C ASP A 262 -28.00 -11.90 10.85
N ALA A 263 -27.08 -12.83 11.09
CA ALA A 263 -26.23 -13.43 10.07
C ALA A 263 -27.00 -14.28 9.04
N TYR A 264 -28.05 -14.98 9.45
CA TYR A 264 -28.90 -15.80 8.56
C TYR A 264 -29.77 -14.95 7.65
N GLN A 265 -30.12 -13.73 8.05
CA GLN A 265 -30.90 -12.79 7.25
C GLN A 265 -30.06 -12.06 6.19
N LEU A 266 -28.73 -12.15 6.24
CA LEU A 266 -27.87 -11.49 5.24
C LEU A 266 -28.21 -11.82 3.78
N PRO A 267 -28.57 -13.05 3.37
CA PRO A 267 -28.98 -13.36 2.00
C PRO A 267 -30.17 -12.51 1.53
N GLU A 268 -31.12 -12.22 2.41
CA GLU A 268 -32.38 -11.52 2.13
C GLU A 268 -32.20 -10.00 2.00
N LEU A 269 -31.16 -9.43 2.62
CA LEU A 269 -30.90 -7.99 2.58
C LEU A 269 -30.29 -7.53 1.25
N GLU A 270 -30.60 -6.32 0.81
CA GLU A 270 -29.96 -5.69 -0.34
C GLU A 270 -28.80 -4.78 0.08
N ARG A 271 -27.76 -4.75 -0.75
CA ARG A 271 -26.73 -3.71 -0.65
C ARG A 271 -27.24 -2.48 -1.38
N GLU A 272 -27.47 -1.41 -0.64
CA GLU A 272 -27.98 -0.17 -1.19
C GLU A 272 -26.91 0.92 -1.20
N HIS A 273 -26.87 1.69 -2.29
CA HIS A 273 -25.97 2.83 -2.43
C HIS A 273 -26.52 4.04 -1.68
N ILE A 274 -25.75 4.58 -0.75
CA ILE A 274 -26.15 5.74 0.05
C ILE A 274 -26.49 6.94 -0.84
N ILE A 275 -25.63 7.20 -1.82
CA ILE A 275 -25.85 8.14 -2.92
C ILE A 275 -26.15 7.29 -4.15
N PRO A 276 -27.18 7.61 -4.96
CA PRO A 276 -27.55 6.82 -6.13
C PRO A 276 -26.33 6.50 -7.01
N TYR A 277 -26.22 5.24 -7.43
CA TYR A 277 -25.09 4.80 -8.25
C TYR A 277 -24.93 5.62 -9.54
N ALA A 278 -26.04 6.07 -10.13
CA ALA A 278 -26.04 6.91 -11.33
C ALA A 278 -25.25 8.22 -11.14
N SER A 279 -25.43 8.88 -10.00
CA SER A 279 -24.72 10.11 -9.62
C SER A 279 -23.32 9.82 -9.06
N ARG A 280 -23.14 8.65 -8.45
CA ARG A 280 -21.84 8.23 -7.89
C ARG A 280 -21.52 6.78 -8.23
N ASN A 281 -20.84 6.57 -9.36
CA ASN A 281 -20.50 5.27 -9.93
C ASN A 281 -19.42 4.50 -9.13
N THR A 282 -19.66 4.24 -7.84
CA THR A 282 -18.75 3.49 -6.98
C THR A 282 -19.47 2.35 -6.27
N ASN A 283 -18.83 1.19 -6.22
CA ASN A 283 -19.26 0.07 -5.39
C ASN A 283 -18.41 -0.03 -4.10
N ALA A 284 -17.58 0.96 -3.79
CA ALA A 284 -16.72 0.89 -2.62
C ALA A 284 -17.55 0.68 -1.32
N LEU A 285 -16.99 -0.02 -0.34
CA LEU A 285 -17.72 -0.41 0.87
C LEU A 285 -18.30 0.78 1.64
N HIS A 286 -17.61 1.93 1.67
CA HIS A 286 -18.10 3.13 2.35
C HIS A 286 -19.33 3.75 1.67
N ALA A 287 -19.60 3.43 0.41
CA ALA A 287 -20.76 3.96 -0.31
C ALA A 287 -22.01 3.08 -0.15
N LEU A 288 -21.90 1.94 0.52
CA LEU A 288 -22.95 0.94 0.63
C LEU A 288 -23.45 0.80 2.07
N VAL A 289 -24.74 0.50 2.19
CA VAL A 289 -25.43 0.04 3.41
C VAL A 289 -26.21 -1.24 3.14
N LEU A 290 -26.73 -1.87 4.19
CA LEU A 290 -27.69 -2.97 4.07
C LEU A 290 -29.10 -2.50 4.44
N THR A 291 -30.08 -2.93 3.66
CA THR A 291 -31.48 -2.66 3.94
C THR A 291 -32.38 -3.71 3.32
N TRP A 292 -33.66 -3.73 3.72
CA TRP A 292 -34.66 -4.61 3.15
C TRP A 292 -35.02 -4.18 1.72
N PRO A 293 -35.32 -5.12 0.80
CA PRO A 293 -35.70 -4.80 -0.59
C PRO A 293 -36.83 -3.77 -0.70
N GLN A 294 -37.81 -3.83 0.21
CA GLN A 294 -38.95 -2.90 0.30
C GLN A 294 -38.47 -1.48 0.61
N VAL A 295 -37.59 -1.32 1.60
CA VAL A 295 -37.01 -0.02 1.97
C VAL A 295 -36.14 0.53 0.84
N ASN A 296 -35.36 -0.32 0.17
CA ASN A 296 -34.59 0.10 -0.99
C ASN A 296 -35.49 0.62 -2.12
N ARG A 297 -36.57 -0.10 -2.42
CA ARG A 297 -37.58 0.35 -3.40
C ARG A 297 -38.17 1.70 -3.04
N MET A 298 -38.47 1.94 -1.77
CA MET A 298 -38.92 3.25 -1.31
C MET A 298 -37.86 4.32 -1.55
N LYS A 299 -36.59 4.11 -1.15
CA LYS A 299 -35.52 5.11 -1.30
C LYS A 299 -35.36 5.61 -2.73
N GLY A 300 -35.34 4.71 -3.72
CA GLY A 300 -35.25 5.09 -5.12
C GLY A 300 -33.97 5.89 -5.46
N LYS A 301 -34.06 6.87 -6.37
CA LYS A 301 -32.92 7.68 -6.86
C LYS A 301 -32.59 8.88 -5.96
N ARG A 302 -32.72 8.73 -4.64
CA ARG A 302 -32.45 9.80 -3.66
C ARG A 302 -31.21 9.48 -2.82
N THR A 303 -30.59 10.50 -2.24
CA THR A 303 -29.58 10.31 -1.18
C THR A 303 -30.24 9.74 0.08
N ALA A 304 -29.45 9.20 1.00
CA ALA A 304 -29.98 8.68 2.26
C ALA A 304 -30.68 9.76 3.09
N MET A 305 -30.08 10.95 3.21
CA MET A 305 -30.66 12.05 3.99
C MET A 305 -31.93 12.59 3.34
N GLN A 306 -31.90 12.81 2.01
CA GLN A 306 -33.08 13.24 1.26
C GLN A 306 -34.24 12.26 1.41
N PHE A 307 -33.97 10.95 1.33
CA PHE A 307 -35.00 9.93 1.54
C PHE A 307 -35.64 10.03 2.93
N ILE A 308 -34.84 10.25 3.99
CA ILE A 308 -35.35 10.37 5.36
C ILE A 308 -36.15 11.65 5.56
N GLU A 309 -35.69 12.79 5.05
CA GLU A 309 -36.42 14.07 5.15
C GLU A 309 -37.74 14.02 4.40
N GLU A 310 -37.74 13.53 3.16
CA GLU A 310 -38.98 13.41 2.38
C GLU A 310 -39.94 12.41 3.02
N SER A 311 -39.43 11.30 3.55
CA SER A 311 -40.23 10.32 4.27
C SER A 311 -40.83 10.86 5.56
N ALA A 312 -40.27 11.91 6.16
CA ALA A 312 -40.83 12.54 7.37
C ALA A 312 -42.21 13.15 7.12
N SER A 313 -42.53 13.47 5.86
CA SER A 313 -43.82 14.02 5.43
C SER A 313 -44.89 12.94 5.19
N LEU A 314 -44.52 11.65 5.20
CA LEU A 314 -45.46 10.55 4.97
C LEU A 314 -46.32 10.29 6.22
N PRO A 315 -47.65 10.08 6.07
CA PRO A 315 -48.59 9.95 7.19
C PRO A 315 -48.25 8.82 8.19
N SER A 316 -47.83 7.66 7.69
CA SER A 316 -47.56 6.48 8.53
C SER A 316 -46.08 6.11 8.65
N ARG A 317 -45.22 6.59 7.74
CA ARG A 317 -43.80 6.17 7.60
C ARG A 317 -43.57 4.64 7.57
N ARG A 318 -44.63 3.84 7.42
CA ARG A 318 -44.56 2.39 7.38
C ARG A 318 -44.04 1.94 6.03
N VAL A 319 -43.29 0.85 6.02
CA VAL A 319 -42.72 0.27 4.80
C VAL A 319 -43.77 -0.63 4.14
N PRO A 320 -44.23 -0.34 2.90
CA PRO A 320 -45.20 -1.19 2.22
C PRO A 320 -44.68 -2.61 2.01
N GLY A 321 -45.50 -3.61 2.36
CA GLY A 321 -45.14 -5.03 2.30
C GLY A 321 -44.22 -5.51 3.44
N LEU A 322 -43.83 -4.64 4.37
CA LEU A 322 -43.17 -4.96 5.64
C LEU A 322 -43.68 -4.00 6.71
N GLU A 323 -44.97 -4.08 7.03
CA GLU A 323 -45.66 -3.09 7.87
C GLU A 323 -45.14 -3.01 9.31
N ARG A 324 -44.43 -4.04 9.76
CA ARG A 324 -43.68 -4.05 11.02
C ARG A 324 -42.55 -3.02 11.07
N LEU A 325 -42.10 -2.51 9.92
CA LEU A 325 -41.00 -1.56 9.81
C LEU A 325 -41.52 -0.13 9.67
N THR A 326 -40.93 0.77 10.46
CA THR A 326 -41.17 2.22 10.38
C THR A 326 -39.87 2.92 10.04
N LEU A 327 -39.91 3.87 9.10
CA LEU A 327 -38.75 4.70 8.75
C LEU A 327 -38.41 5.68 9.87
N PHE A 328 -37.12 5.90 10.11
CA PHE A 328 -36.64 6.87 11.08
C PHE A 328 -37.12 8.29 10.77
N THR A 329 -37.32 9.08 11.83
CA THR A 329 -37.36 10.54 11.70
C THR A 329 -35.97 11.09 11.39
N PRO A 330 -35.84 12.31 10.84
CA PRO A 330 -34.54 12.94 10.64
C PRO A 330 -33.68 12.99 11.91
N LYS A 331 -34.31 13.24 13.07
CA LYS A 331 -33.63 13.21 14.38
C LYS A 331 -33.11 11.82 14.74
N GLN A 332 -33.95 10.78 14.62
CA GLN A 332 -33.55 9.40 14.90
C GLN A 332 -32.42 8.94 13.97
N PHE A 333 -32.51 9.31 12.69
CA PHE A 333 -31.48 9.01 11.70
C PHE A 333 -30.16 9.71 12.03
N ALA A 334 -30.18 11.00 12.37
CA ALA A 334 -28.99 11.74 12.79
C ALA A 334 -28.33 11.12 14.03
N GLU A 335 -29.12 10.76 15.05
CA GLU A 335 -28.62 10.09 16.25
C GLU A 335 -28.04 8.70 15.95
N PHE A 336 -28.68 7.93 15.07
CA PHE A 336 -28.18 6.64 14.62
C PHE A 336 -26.82 6.79 13.92
N VAL A 337 -26.74 7.70 12.95
CA VAL A 337 -25.51 7.97 12.18
C VAL A 337 -24.40 8.48 13.10
N ASP A 338 -24.73 9.28 14.12
CA ASP A 338 -23.73 9.78 15.05
C ASP A 338 -23.10 8.66 15.89
N LYS A 339 -23.90 7.68 16.31
CA LYS A 339 -23.46 6.52 17.12
C LYS A 339 -22.65 5.47 16.35
N LEU A 340 -22.60 5.54 15.00
CA LEU A 340 -21.83 4.58 14.20
C LEU A 340 -20.34 4.59 14.58
N ASP A 341 -19.80 3.41 14.82
CA ASP A 341 -18.38 3.25 15.13
C ASP A 341 -17.51 3.65 13.94
N THR A 342 -16.46 4.44 14.20
CA THR A 342 -15.43 4.78 13.22
C THR A 342 -14.07 4.21 13.60
N LYS A 343 -13.93 3.47 14.71
CA LYS A 343 -12.65 2.93 15.15
C LYS A 343 -12.18 1.78 14.24
N GLY A 344 -10.88 1.48 14.30
CA GLY A 344 -10.26 0.41 13.52
C GLY A 344 -8.93 0.84 12.92
N HIS A 345 -8.42 0.04 11.99
CA HIS A 345 -7.24 0.38 11.20
C HIS A 345 -7.48 1.71 10.44
N PRO A 346 -6.47 2.53 10.12
CA PRO A 346 -6.65 3.81 9.41
C PRO A 346 -7.48 3.72 8.11
N ASP A 347 -7.38 2.62 7.35
CA ASP A 347 -8.20 2.39 6.16
C ASP A 347 -9.67 2.14 6.51
N ASP A 348 -9.94 1.39 7.59
CA ASP A 348 -11.29 1.13 8.09
C ASP A 348 -11.89 2.40 8.70
N PHE A 349 -11.10 3.16 9.47
CA PHE A 349 -11.48 4.47 9.99
C PHE A 349 -11.88 5.43 8.87
N ARG A 350 -11.06 5.54 7.82
CA ARG A 350 -11.38 6.37 6.64
C ARG A 350 -12.63 5.89 5.93
N ARG A 351 -12.79 4.57 5.73
CA ARG A 351 -13.99 3.97 5.14
C ARG A 351 -15.24 4.30 5.95
N LYS A 352 -15.22 4.02 7.25
CA LYS A 352 -16.36 4.22 8.17
C LYS A 352 -16.73 5.70 8.27
N ARG A 353 -15.73 6.59 8.38
CA ARG A 353 -15.95 8.05 8.40
C ARG A 353 -16.52 8.56 7.08
N ALA A 354 -16.02 8.06 5.94
CA ALA A 354 -16.57 8.39 4.64
C ALA A 354 -18.03 7.90 4.51
N ARG A 355 -18.37 6.72 5.03
CA ARG A 355 -19.76 6.24 5.07
C ARG A 355 -20.64 7.18 5.89
N LYS A 356 -20.20 7.55 7.10
CA LYS A 356 -20.92 8.46 7.99
C LYS A 356 -21.21 9.80 7.30
N ALA A 357 -20.22 10.37 6.62
CA ALA A 357 -20.38 11.62 5.86
C ALA A 357 -21.39 11.48 4.70
N LEU A 358 -21.38 10.35 3.98
CA LEU A 358 -22.32 10.10 2.89
C LEU A 358 -23.75 9.94 3.39
N LEU A 359 -23.95 9.32 4.56
CA LEU A 359 -25.27 9.14 5.15
C LEU A 359 -25.92 10.49 5.48
N THR A 360 -25.12 11.49 5.85
CA THR A 360 -25.59 12.86 6.14
C THR A 360 -25.56 13.79 4.93
N THR A 361 -25.21 13.30 3.73
CA THR A 361 -25.15 14.15 2.54
C THR A 361 -26.56 14.39 2.00
N MET A 362 -26.99 15.65 1.99
CA MET A 362 -28.30 16.06 1.49
C MET A 362 -28.34 16.08 -0.04
N ASN A 363 -27.50 16.95 -0.63
CA ASN A 363 -27.34 17.10 -2.07
C ASN A 363 -25.94 16.60 -2.48
N PHE A 364 -25.86 15.94 -3.63
CA PHE A 364 -24.59 15.49 -4.22
C PHE A 364 -24.48 16.08 -5.62
N ASP A 365 -23.47 16.91 -5.86
CA ASP A 365 -23.16 17.46 -7.18
C ASP A 365 -22.26 16.47 -7.95
N ASP A 366 -22.53 16.27 -9.23
CA ASP A 366 -21.69 15.44 -10.10
C ASP A 366 -20.25 15.99 -10.19
N LYS A 367 -20.03 17.30 -9.95
CA LYS A 367 -18.67 17.87 -9.81
C LYS A 367 -17.91 17.31 -8.60
N GLU A 368 -18.60 16.74 -7.61
CA GLU A 368 -18.02 16.04 -6.45
C GLU A 368 -17.77 14.55 -6.69
N LEU A 369 -17.97 14.05 -7.92
CA LEU A 369 -17.41 12.77 -8.39
C LEU A 369 -15.89 12.86 -8.31
N GLY A 370 -15.34 12.66 -7.11
CA GLY A 370 -13.90 12.59 -6.90
C GLY A 370 -13.25 11.62 -7.91
N PHE A 371 -11.95 11.82 -8.16
CA PHE A 371 -11.21 11.09 -9.19
C PHE A 371 -11.56 9.59 -9.26
N THR A 372 -11.97 9.13 -10.44
CA THR A 372 -12.12 7.70 -10.74
C THR A 372 -10.81 6.96 -10.48
N GLU A 373 -10.83 5.64 -10.25
CA GLU A 373 -9.60 4.88 -10.05
C GLU A 373 -8.61 5.00 -11.23
N GLY A 374 -9.13 5.24 -12.44
CA GLY A 374 -8.32 5.56 -13.62
C GLY A 374 -7.61 6.92 -13.49
N ALA A 375 -8.30 7.94 -12.98
CA ALA A 375 -7.70 9.24 -12.71
C ALA A 375 -6.70 9.20 -11.54
N LEU A 376 -6.96 8.40 -10.50
CA LEU A 376 -6.01 8.16 -9.39
C LEU A 376 -4.72 7.46 -9.84
N THR A 377 -4.80 6.59 -10.86
CA THR A 377 -3.62 5.92 -11.41
C THR A 377 -2.72 6.92 -12.15
N LYS A 378 -3.31 7.79 -12.98
CA LYS A 378 -2.61 8.86 -13.71
C LYS A 378 -1.99 9.91 -12.79
N THR A 379 -2.65 10.24 -11.67
CA THR A 379 -2.18 11.30 -10.76
C THR A 379 -1.22 10.81 -9.68
N SER A 380 -1.02 9.48 -9.54
CA SER A 380 -0.11 8.95 -8.52
C SER A 380 1.33 9.40 -8.75
N HIS A 381 1.98 9.87 -7.69
CA HIS A 381 3.37 10.33 -7.75
C HIS A 381 4.32 9.22 -8.26
N LEU A 382 4.09 7.97 -7.87
CA LEU A 382 4.86 6.82 -8.34
C LEU A 382 4.72 6.60 -9.85
N MET A 383 3.51 6.75 -10.40
CA MET A 383 3.30 6.65 -11.85
C MET A 383 4.03 7.76 -12.60
N LYS A 384 3.98 9.00 -12.10
CA LYS A 384 4.71 10.13 -12.70
C LYS A 384 6.21 9.88 -12.73
N LEU A 385 6.79 9.34 -11.65
CA LEU A 385 8.21 8.97 -11.60
C LEU A 385 8.55 7.86 -12.61
N ALA A 386 7.75 6.80 -12.68
CA ALA A 386 7.97 5.71 -13.62
C ALA A 386 7.89 6.20 -15.08
N MET A 387 6.84 6.96 -15.41
CA MET A 387 6.67 7.55 -16.74
C MET A 387 7.84 8.47 -17.13
N ARG A 388 8.39 9.24 -16.17
CA ARG A 388 9.57 10.07 -16.43
C ARG A 388 10.77 9.20 -16.83
N GLY A 389 11.04 8.12 -16.10
CA GLY A 389 12.12 7.18 -16.42
C GLY A 389 12.01 6.63 -17.85
N PHE A 390 10.79 6.23 -18.25
CA PHE A 390 10.53 5.75 -19.60
C PHE A 390 10.65 6.84 -20.66
N THR A 391 10.10 8.04 -20.42
CA THR A 391 10.14 9.15 -21.38
C THR A 391 11.58 9.62 -21.63
N SER A 392 12.43 9.58 -20.60
CA SER A 392 13.86 9.89 -20.74
C SER A 392 14.61 8.86 -21.58
N ARG A 393 14.21 7.58 -21.52
CA ARG A 393 14.89 6.49 -22.24
C ARG A 393 14.37 6.28 -23.65
N PHE A 394 13.09 6.56 -23.87
CA PHE A 394 12.39 6.42 -25.14
C PHE A 394 11.70 7.74 -25.53
N PRO A 395 12.45 8.78 -25.92
CA PRO A 395 11.87 10.07 -26.32
C PRO A 395 10.89 9.92 -27.48
N GLY A 396 9.75 10.60 -27.40
CA GLY A 396 8.71 10.56 -28.45
C GLY A 396 7.86 9.29 -28.48
N ILE A 397 8.21 8.24 -27.72
CA ILE A 397 7.42 7.02 -27.64
C ILE A 397 6.24 7.19 -26.67
N PRO A 398 4.99 6.83 -27.05
CA PRO A 398 3.85 6.93 -26.15
C PRO A 398 4.05 6.06 -24.90
N CYS A 399 3.89 6.67 -23.71
CA CYS A 399 3.93 5.98 -22.43
C CYS A 399 2.56 6.07 -21.74
N ASP A 400 1.82 4.96 -21.72
CA ASP A 400 0.44 4.91 -21.26
C ASP A 400 0.32 4.26 -19.86
N PRO A 401 -0.32 4.92 -18.88
CA PRO A 401 -0.65 4.31 -17.61
C PRO A 401 -1.91 3.44 -17.74
N ILE A 402 -1.89 2.25 -17.14
CA ILE A 402 -3.07 1.38 -17.03
C ILE A 402 -3.43 1.11 -15.55
N PRO A 403 -4.72 1.24 -15.17
CA PRO A 403 -5.16 0.92 -13.81
C PRO A 403 -5.20 -0.59 -13.56
N GLY A 404 -4.70 -1.04 -12.41
CA GLY A 404 -4.75 -2.47 -12.04
C GLY A 404 -6.11 -3.19 -12.11
N PRO A 405 -7.26 -2.55 -11.79
CA PRO A 405 -8.56 -3.19 -12.02
C PRO A 405 -8.86 -3.49 -13.49
N VAL A 406 -8.39 -2.63 -14.40
CA VAL A 406 -8.52 -2.85 -15.85
C VAL A 406 -7.68 -4.05 -16.25
N THR A 407 -6.41 -4.10 -15.82
CA THR A 407 -5.54 -5.27 -16.04
C THR A 407 -6.17 -6.55 -15.50
N ALA A 408 -6.81 -6.49 -14.33
CA ALA A 408 -7.48 -7.64 -13.74
C ALA A 408 -8.69 -8.12 -14.54
N GLU A 409 -9.52 -7.20 -15.03
CA GLU A 409 -10.70 -7.53 -15.84
C GLU A 409 -10.30 -8.09 -17.22
N ILE A 410 -9.29 -7.50 -17.86
CA ILE A 410 -8.76 -7.98 -19.16
C ILE A 410 -8.16 -9.38 -19.00
N ARG A 411 -7.29 -9.60 -18.00
CA ARG A 411 -6.68 -10.91 -17.73
C ARG A 411 -7.73 -12.01 -17.53
N LYS A 412 -8.81 -11.67 -16.82
CA LYS A 412 -9.95 -12.58 -16.58
C LYS A 412 -10.72 -12.84 -17.88
N SER A 413 -11.02 -11.79 -18.64
CA SER A 413 -11.79 -11.90 -19.89
C SER A 413 -11.06 -12.74 -20.93
N TRP A 414 -9.74 -12.64 -21.02
CA TRP A 414 -8.90 -13.44 -21.90
C TRP A 414 -8.47 -14.80 -21.31
N ASN A 415 -8.96 -15.15 -20.11
CA ASN A 415 -8.63 -16.38 -19.39
C ASN A 415 -7.12 -16.70 -19.37
N LEU A 416 -6.27 -15.71 -19.06
CA LEU A 416 -4.82 -15.86 -19.24
C LEU A 416 -4.13 -16.61 -18.10
N ILE A 417 -4.78 -16.89 -16.98
CA ILE A 417 -4.13 -17.54 -15.83
C ILE A 417 -3.60 -18.93 -16.22
N GLY A 418 -4.38 -19.70 -17.00
CA GLY A 418 -3.96 -21.03 -17.45
C GLY A 418 -2.69 -21.05 -18.30
N THR A 419 -2.31 -19.91 -18.91
CA THR A 419 -1.08 -19.83 -19.73
C THR A 419 0.20 -20.07 -18.94
N LEU A 420 0.13 -19.91 -17.61
CA LEU A 420 1.23 -20.18 -16.67
C LEU A 420 1.44 -21.67 -16.38
N ALA A 421 0.48 -22.56 -16.71
CA ALA A 421 0.53 -23.97 -16.32
C ALA A 421 1.77 -24.71 -16.87
N ARG A 422 2.26 -24.30 -18.06
CA ARG A 422 3.50 -24.84 -18.62
C ARG A 422 4.74 -24.45 -17.80
N ALA A 423 4.75 -23.24 -17.24
CA ALA A 423 5.85 -22.73 -16.43
C ALA A 423 5.80 -23.31 -15.00
N CYS A 424 4.60 -23.38 -14.41
CA CYS A 424 4.38 -23.87 -13.05
C CYS A 424 3.10 -24.73 -13.03
N PRO A 425 3.21 -26.06 -13.20
CA PRO A 425 2.05 -26.96 -13.22
C PRO A 425 1.23 -26.94 -11.93
N GLU A 426 1.83 -26.58 -10.80
CA GLU A 426 1.18 -26.51 -9.48
C GLU A 426 0.07 -25.46 -9.39
N ILE A 427 -0.08 -24.59 -10.39
CA ILE A 427 -1.19 -23.64 -10.40
C ILE A 427 -2.52 -24.28 -10.81
N ILE A 428 -2.51 -25.51 -11.31
CA ILE A 428 -3.72 -26.24 -11.68
C ILE A 428 -4.13 -27.09 -10.48
N ASP A 429 -5.38 -26.92 -10.06
CA ASP A 429 -5.98 -27.73 -9.01
C ASP A 429 -6.13 -29.18 -9.51
N PRO A 430 -5.52 -30.18 -8.84
CA PRO A 430 -5.64 -31.57 -9.25
C PRO A 430 -7.06 -32.12 -9.20
N GLN A 431 -7.96 -31.55 -8.40
CA GLN A 431 -9.33 -32.03 -8.24
C GLN A 431 -10.27 -31.47 -9.31
N SER A 432 -10.22 -30.16 -9.54
CA SER A 432 -11.11 -29.48 -10.49
C SER A 432 -10.53 -29.38 -11.91
N GLY A 433 -9.21 -29.46 -12.07
CA GLY A 433 -8.52 -29.19 -13.33
C GLY A 433 -8.46 -27.69 -13.67
N ASP A 434 -9.02 -26.84 -12.83
CA ASP A 434 -9.03 -25.39 -13.02
C ASP A 434 -7.79 -24.73 -12.43
N ALA A 435 -7.48 -23.52 -12.92
CA ALA A 435 -6.41 -22.73 -12.33
C ALA A 435 -6.80 -22.22 -10.93
N LEU A 436 -5.87 -22.34 -9.99
CA LEU A 436 -6.01 -21.86 -8.62
C LEU A 436 -6.30 -20.35 -8.57
N PRO A 437 -6.94 -19.87 -7.49
CA PRO A 437 -7.13 -18.44 -7.28
C PRO A 437 -5.81 -17.67 -7.28
N LYS A 438 -5.81 -16.45 -7.86
CA LYS A 438 -4.60 -15.61 -8.00
C LYS A 438 -3.82 -15.41 -6.68
N ASN A 439 -4.50 -15.38 -5.54
CA ASN A 439 -3.84 -15.22 -4.24
C ASN A 439 -2.99 -16.43 -3.85
N GLU A 440 -3.38 -17.63 -4.26
CA GLU A 440 -2.61 -18.86 -4.03
C GLU A 440 -1.45 -18.95 -5.01
N ILE A 441 -1.68 -18.60 -6.29
CA ILE A 441 -0.62 -18.51 -7.31
C ILE A 441 0.51 -17.55 -6.88
N ARG A 442 0.16 -16.44 -6.21
CA ARG A 442 1.13 -15.50 -5.63
C ARG A 442 2.03 -16.10 -4.55
N GLY A 443 1.66 -17.22 -3.95
CA GLY A 443 2.50 -17.98 -3.02
C GLY A 443 3.35 -19.06 -3.69
N LEU A 444 3.07 -19.37 -4.96
CA LEU A 444 3.73 -20.45 -5.70
C LEU A 444 4.81 -19.94 -6.64
N THR A 445 4.52 -18.91 -7.45
CA THR A 445 5.43 -18.45 -8.50
C THR A 445 5.46 -16.94 -8.68
N HIS A 446 6.62 -16.39 -9.03
CA HIS A 446 6.81 -15.00 -9.45
C HIS A 446 6.27 -14.70 -10.86
N MET A 447 5.97 -15.72 -11.67
CA MET A 447 5.56 -15.54 -13.07
C MET A 447 4.22 -14.81 -13.24
N HIS A 448 3.41 -14.70 -12.19
CA HIS A 448 2.20 -13.89 -12.21
C HIS A 448 2.50 -12.40 -12.47
N HIS A 449 3.68 -11.89 -12.13
CA HIS A 449 4.11 -10.54 -12.49
C HIS A 449 4.37 -10.41 -14.00
N ALA A 450 5.03 -11.39 -14.60
CA ALA A 450 5.27 -11.42 -16.05
C ALA A 450 3.96 -11.57 -16.82
N LEU A 451 3.01 -12.38 -16.33
CA LEU A 451 1.68 -12.50 -16.90
C LEU A 451 0.91 -11.18 -16.86
N ASP A 452 0.96 -10.46 -15.73
CA ASP A 452 0.34 -9.14 -15.61
C ASP A 452 1.00 -8.13 -16.59
N ALA A 453 2.33 -8.15 -16.73
CA ALA A 453 3.06 -7.32 -17.69
C ALA A 453 2.71 -7.63 -19.15
N ALA A 454 2.60 -8.92 -19.50
CA ALA A 454 2.16 -9.34 -20.84
C ALA A 454 0.70 -8.94 -21.11
N THR A 455 -0.18 -9.05 -20.10
CA THR A 455 -1.58 -8.63 -20.20
C THR A 455 -1.68 -7.15 -20.57
N ILE A 456 -0.92 -6.27 -19.92
CA ILE A 456 -0.97 -4.82 -20.20
C ILE A 456 -0.38 -4.48 -21.57
N ALA A 457 0.65 -5.21 -22.02
CA ALA A 457 1.22 -5.03 -23.35
C ALA A 457 0.24 -5.46 -24.45
N LEU A 458 -0.40 -6.62 -24.29
CA LEU A 458 -1.45 -7.12 -25.19
C LEU A 458 -2.66 -6.17 -25.19
N ALA A 459 -3.04 -5.63 -24.04
CA ALA A 459 -4.10 -4.63 -23.96
C ALA A 459 -3.78 -3.39 -24.81
N ALA A 460 -2.57 -2.84 -24.72
CA ALA A 460 -2.22 -1.69 -25.54
C ALA A 460 -2.04 -2.01 -27.03
N HIS A 461 -1.78 -3.27 -27.39
CA HIS A 461 -1.70 -3.71 -28.77
C HIS A 461 -3.08 -3.87 -29.42
N TYR A 462 -4.02 -4.54 -28.74
CA TYR A 462 -5.33 -4.88 -29.31
C TYR A 462 -6.40 -3.80 -29.11
N PHE A 463 -6.29 -2.98 -28.06
CA PHE A 463 -7.31 -1.96 -27.82
C PHE A 463 -7.07 -0.72 -28.68
N PRO A 464 -8.11 -0.17 -29.33
CA PRO A 464 -8.01 1.08 -30.08
C PRO A 464 -7.97 2.27 -29.11
N LEU A 465 -6.82 2.48 -28.46
CA LEU A 465 -6.64 3.51 -27.42
C LEU A 465 -6.82 4.94 -27.94
N GLN A 466 -6.70 5.14 -29.25
CA GLN A 466 -6.92 6.41 -29.94
C GLN A 466 -7.98 6.24 -31.03
N SER A 467 -8.76 7.29 -31.28
CA SER A 467 -9.69 7.39 -32.41
C SER A 467 -9.63 8.79 -32.99
N ARG A 468 -9.42 8.91 -34.31
CA ARG A 468 -9.27 10.19 -35.03
C ARG A 468 -8.27 11.14 -34.34
N GLY A 469 -7.14 10.60 -33.90
CA GLY A 469 -6.10 11.36 -33.18
C GLY A 469 -6.41 11.70 -31.72
N ARG A 470 -7.61 11.40 -31.20
CA ARG A 470 -8.00 11.70 -29.82
C ARG A 470 -7.84 10.48 -28.92
N ASP A 471 -7.35 10.71 -27.70
CA ASP A 471 -7.24 9.69 -26.66
C ASP A 471 -8.63 9.30 -26.14
N GLN A 472 -8.99 8.01 -26.25
CA GLN A 472 -10.24 7.47 -25.70
C GLN A 472 -10.00 6.38 -24.65
N LYS A 473 -8.75 6.14 -24.22
CA LYS A 473 -8.40 5.07 -23.28
C LYS A 473 -9.19 5.16 -21.97
N GLY A 474 -9.35 6.37 -21.44
CA GLY A 474 -10.11 6.60 -20.21
C GLY A 474 -11.56 6.11 -20.30
N ARG A 475 -12.22 6.40 -21.43
CA ARG A 475 -13.60 5.97 -21.70
C ARG A 475 -13.69 4.45 -21.83
N ILE A 476 -12.74 3.83 -22.54
CA ILE A 476 -12.66 2.37 -22.68
C ILE A 476 -12.48 1.71 -21.31
N TRP A 477 -11.48 2.14 -20.54
CA TRP A 477 -11.17 1.61 -19.22
C TRP A 477 -12.35 1.72 -18.26
N GLN A 478 -13.05 2.86 -18.25
CA GLN A 478 -14.24 3.06 -17.43
C GLN A 478 -15.38 2.10 -17.81
N ALA A 479 -15.64 1.94 -19.11
CA ALA A 479 -16.70 1.05 -19.58
C ALA A 479 -16.41 -0.43 -19.28
N ILE A 480 -15.15 -0.88 -19.39
CA ILE A 480 -14.77 -2.28 -19.15
C ILE A 480 -14.99 -2.68 -17.69
N VAL A 481 -14.51 -1.86 -16.74
CA VAL A 481 -14.57 -2.19 -15.31
C VAL A 481 -15.96 -2.02 -14.70
N LYS A 482 -16.89 -1.39 -15.44
CA LYS A 482 -18.24 -1.14 -14.96
C LYS A 482 -19.05 -2.44 -14.99
N ARG A 483 -19.58 -2.81 -13.82
CA ARG A 483 -20.40 -4.03 -13.66
C ARG A 483 -21.72 -3.97 -14.42
N ASN A 484 -22.33 -2.79 -14.51
CA ASN A 484 -23.60 -2.56 -15.18
C ASN A 484 -23.41 -1.41 -16.18
N ARG A 485 -23.27 -1.75 -17.46
CA ARG A 485 -23.04 -0.79 -18.54
C ARG A 485 -24.37 -0.23 -19.06
N THR A 486 -24.39 1.05 -19.43
CA THR A 486 -25.54 1.65 -20.11
C THR A 486 -25.63 1.14 -21.55
N PRO A 487 -26.78 1.26 -22.24
CA PRO A 487 -26.90 0.91 -23.65
C PRO A 487 -25.84 1.60 -24.53
N GLU A 488 -25.54 2.86 -24.26
CA GLU A 488 -24.54 3.65 -24.99
C GLU A 488 -23.12 3.13 -24.73
N GLU A 489 -22.80 2.71 -23.50
CA GLU A 489 -21.51 2.10 -23.17
C GLU A 489 -21.36 0.71 -23.80
N LYS A 490 -22.45 -0.09 -23.85
CA LYS A 490 -22.47 -1.39 -24.53
C LYS A 490 -22.23 -1.21 -26.02
N GLU A 491 -22.94 -0.27 -26.64
CA GLU A 491 -22.78 0.02 -28.07
C GLU A 491 -21.39 0.58 -28.37
N PHE A 492 -20.88 1.47 -27.52
CA PHE A 492 -19.52 1.97 -27.63
C PHE A 492 -18.49 0.84 -27.59
N LEU A 493 -18.55 -0.06 -26.61
CA LEU A 493 -17.60 -1.18 -26.54
C LEU A 493 -17.73 -2.12 -27.75
N HIS A 494 -18.95 -2.42 -28.17
CA HIS A 494 -19.21 -3.24 -29.36
C HIS A 494 -18.61 -2.59 -30.63
N SER A 495 -18.74 -1.27 -30.78
CA SER A 495 -18.20 -0.52 -31.91
C SER A 495 -16.66 -0.57 -32.01
N LEU A 496 -15.96 -0.97 -30.94
CA LEU A 496 -14.50 -1.16 -30.97
C LEU A 496 -14.08 -2.43 -31.73
N GLY A 497 -15.03 -3.31 -32.11
CA GLY A 497 -14.78 -4.51 -32.93
C GLY A 497 -14.10 -5.68 -32.20
N ILE A 498 -13.71 -5.49 -30.94
CA ILE A 498 -13.05 -6.49 -30.08
C ILE A 498 -13.96 -7.03 -28.97
N PHE A 499 -15.23 -6.61 -28.94
CA PHE A 499 -16.23 -7.08 -27.99
C PHE A 499 -17.37 -7.78 -28.72
N ASP A 500 -17.78 -8.93 -28.20
CA ASP A 500 -18.92 -9.67 -28.70
C ASP A 500 -20.15 -9.44 -27.81
N ARG A 501 -21.33 -9.33 -28.42
CA ARG A 501 -22.60 -9.31 -27.68
C ARG A 501 -22.91 -10.70 -27.15
N TYR A 502 -23.42 -10.77 -25.94
CA TYR A 502 -23.88 -12.02 -25.34
C TYR A 502 -25.12 -11.77 -24.47
N GLN A 503 -25.89 -12.84 -24.27
CA GLN A 503 -27.02 -12.81 -23.35
C GLN A 503 -26.53 -13.02 -21.92
N ARG A 504 -26.78 -12.02 -21.07
CA ARG A 504 -26.45 -12.05 -19.66
C ARG A 504 -27.73 -12.26 -18.85
N THR A 505 -27.76 -13.35 -18.10
CA THR A 505 -28.81 -13.56 -17.10
C THR A 505 -28.56 -12.66 -15.90
N ARG A 506 -29.55 -11.84 -15.56
CA ARG A 506 -29.54 -10.98 -14.39
C ARG A 506 -30.77 -11.24 -13.55
N ARG A 507 -30.54 -11.58 -12.28
CA ARG A 507 -31.61 -11.66 -11.29
C ARG A 507 -32.11 -10.25 -10.96
N GLY A 508 -33.38 -10.00 -11.26
CA GLY A 508 -34.09 -8.77 -10.94
C GLY A 508 -34.31 -8.61 -9.44
N LYS A 509 -34.70 -7.40 -9.02
CA LYS A 509 -35.04 -7.10 -7.61
C LYS A 509 -36.29 -7.88 -7.13
N ASP A 510 -37.08 -8.38 -8.06
CA ASP A 510 -38.22 -9.28 -7.87
C ASP A 510 -37.80 -10.77 -7.74
N GLY A 511 -36.50 -11.06 -7.74
CA GLY A 511 -35.97 -12.42 -7.63
C GLY A 511 -36.07 -13.24 -8.92
N LYS A 512 -36.68 -12.69 -9.99
CA LYS A 512 -36.83 -13.33 -11.29
C LYS A 512 -35.61 -13.09 -12.17
N ASP A 513 -35.20 -14.11 -12.90
CA ASP A 513 -34.12 -13.97 -13.88
C ASP A 513 -34.63 -13.28 -15.14
N ARG A 514 -33.86 -12.30 -15.61
CA ARG A 514 -34.11 -11.57 -16.84
C ARG A 514 -32.89 -11.68 -17.73
N GLN A 515 -33.13 -11.94 -19.01
CA GLN A 515 -32.11 -11.93 -20.04
C GLN A 515 -31.89 -10.47 -20.49
N GLU A 516 -30.65 -9.98 -20.44
CA GLU A 516 -30.29 -8.70 -21.05
C GLU A 516 -29.10 -8.88 -21.98
N ILE A 517 -29.07 -8.10 -23.06
CA ILE A 517 -27.89 -8.06 -23.94
C ILE A 517 -26.79 -7.30 -23.21
N ASP A 518 -25.61 -7.91 -23.11
CA ASP A 518 -24.39 -7.28 -22.63
C ASP A 518 -23.23 -7.55 -23.61
N VAL A 519 -22.08 -6.98 -23.33
CA VAL A 519 -20.87 -7.13 -24.15
C VAL A 519 -19.75 -7.75 -23.34
N ARG A 520 -18.99 -8.65 -23.96
CA ARG A 520 -17.80 -9.27 -23.39
C ARG A 520 -16.63 -9.10 -24.33
N LEU A 521 -15.43 -8.92 -23.77
CA LEU A 521 -14.21 -8.85 -24.56
C LEU A 521 -14.02 -10.20 -25.26
N ARG A 522 -13.79 -10.17 -26.58
CA ARG A 522 -13.47 -11.37 -27.36
C ARG A 522 -12.17 -11.96 -26.83
N ASP A 523 -12.16 -13.28 -26.71
CA ASP A 523 -10.97 -13.99 -26.25
C ASP A 523 -9.81 -13.88 -27.26
N LEU A 524 -8.57 -14.02 -26.78
CA LEU A 524 -7.42 -14.09 -27.67
C LEU A 524 -7.39 -15.41 -28.43
N SER A 525 -6.83 -15.37 -29.65
CA SER A 525 -6.59 -16.56 -30.44
C SER A 525 -5.70 -17.57 -29.72
N LYS A 526 -5.86 -18.85 -30.07
CA LYS A 526 -5.11 -19.94 -29.46
C LYS A 526 -3.60 -19.77 -29.69
N GLU A 527 -3.22 -19.32 -30.88
CA GLU A 527 -1.83 -19.11 -31.29
C GLU A 527 -1.14 -18.05 -30.43
N VAL A 528 -1.85 -16.98 -30.06
CA VAL A 528 -1.31 -15.91 -29.20
C VAL A 528 -1.14 -16.42 -27.77
N LYS A 529 -2.11 -17.20 -27.27
CA LYS A 529 -2.01 -17.82 -25.94
C LYS A 529 -0.88 -18.84 -25.88
N GLU A 530 -0.69 -19.65 -26.92
CA GLU A 530 0.42 -20.60 -27.02
C GLU A 530 1.78 -19.90 -27.09
N ALA A 531 1.88 -18.80 -27.86
CA ALA A 531 3.08 -17.97 -27.89
C ALA A 531 3.39 -17.40 -26.50
N LEU A 532 2.39 -16.84 -25.81
CA LEU A 532 2.52 -16.33 -24.45
C LEU A 532 2.94 -17.45 -23.47
N THR A 533 2.31 -18.62 -23.56
CA THR A 533 2.66 -19.79 -22.74
C THR A 533 4.10 -20.24 -22.95
N ARG A 534 4.60 -20.23 -24.19
CA ARG A 534 6.02 -20.54 -24.49
C ARG A 534 6.95 -19.51 -23.87
N SER A 535 6.68 -18.22 -24.05
CA SER A 535 7.51 -17.16 -23.47
C SER A 535 7.50 -17.16 -21.94
N LEU A 536 6.36 -17.46 -21.30
CA LEU A 536 6.28 -17.60 -19.85
C LEU A 536 7.04 -18.83 -19.34
N ALA A 537 7.10 -19.91 -20.13
CA ALA A 537 7.85 -21.12 -19.78
C ALA A 537 9.37 -20.94 -19.81
N GLU A 538 9.88 -19.82 -20.33
CA GLU A 538 11.28 -19.43 -20.15
C GLU A 538 11.59 -19.10 -18.67
N CYS A 539 10.58 -18.78 -17.85
CA CYS A 539 10.73 -18.59 -16.40
C CYS A 539 11.82 -17.58 -16.00
N ARG A 540 11.96 -16.53 -16.81
CA ARG A 540 12.95 -15.47 -16.62
C ARG A 540 12.66 -14.65 -15.36
N VAL A 541 13.38 -14.93 -14.28
CA VAL A 541 13.28 -14.22 -13.01
C VAL A 541 14.66 -13.97 -12.44
N ALA A 542 14.90 -12.73 -12.01
CA ALA A 542 16.13 -12.30 -11.35
C ALA A 542 15.83 -11.64 -10.00
N GLN A 543 16.71 -11.86 -9.03
CA GLN A 543 16.63 -11.20 -7.73
C GLN A 543 17.67 -10.08 -7.65
N HIS A 544 17.24 -8.91 -7.14
CA HIS A 544 18.19 -7.85 -6.83
C HIS A 544 19.02 -8.23 -5.61
N LEU A 545 20.34 -8.32 -5.78
CA LEU A 545 21.32 -8.49 -4.73
C LEU A 545 22.03 -7.17 -4.42
N PRO A 546 22.00 -6.68 -3.17
CA PRO A 546 22.80 -5.53 -2.77
C PRO A 546 24.30 -5.83 -2.92
N SER A 547 25.06 -4.86 -3.43
CA SER A 547 26.53 -4.90 -3.40
C SER A 547 27.09 -4.67 -1.99
N ASP A 548 26.23 -4.22 -1.07
CA ASP A 548 26.60 -3.95 0.31
C ASP A 548 27.08 -5.22 1.03
N ARG A 549 28.12 -5.02 1.84
CA ARG A 549 28.76 -6.00 2.71
C ARG A 549 28.52 -5.71 4.20
N SER A 550 27.81 -4.62 4.49
CA SER A 550 27.42 -4.21 5.84
C SER A 550 26.19 -4.96 6.36
N GLY A 551 26.00 -4.94 7.67
CA GLY A 551 24.90 -5.61 8.35
C GLY A 551 25.18 -7.10 8.63
N ALA A 552 25.38 -7.43 9.90
CA ALA A 552 25.39 -8.82 10.33
C ALA A 552 23.94 -9.34 10.39
N LYS A 553 23.61 -10.38 9.63
CA LYS A 553 22.36 -11.12 9.80
C LYS A 553 22.46 -12.04 11.02
N ALA A 554 22.49 -11.43 12.19
CA ALA A 554 22.59 -12.11 13.47
C ALA A 554 21.26 -12.04 14.23
N GLU A 555 21.03 -13.00 15.11
CA GLU A 555 19.90 -12.95 16.03
C GLU A 555 19.98 -11.68 16.90
N LEU A 556 18.83 -11.07 17.18
CA LEU A 556 18.78 -9.88 18.05
C LEU A 556 18.86 -10.23 19.54
N THR A 557 18.87 -11.52 19.88
CA THR A 557 18.84 -12.01 21.25
C THR A 557 20.11 -12.76 21.61
N THR A 558 20.64 -12.47 22.79
CA THR A 558 21.81 -13.15 23.34
C THR A 558 21.43 -14.53 23.89
N TRP A 559 22.30 -15.51 23.66
CA TRP A 559 22.29 -16.83 24.27
C TRP A 559 23.37 -16.92 25.34
N GLY A 560 23.13 -17.67 26.42
CA GLY A 560 24.18 -18.04 27.37
C GLY A 560 24.93 -19.28 26.87
N ILE A 561 26.25 -19.28 27.01
CA ILE A 561 27.12 -20.42 26.70
C ILE A 561 27.13 -21.36 27.90
N VAL A 562 26.88 -22.65 27.66
CA VAL A 562 26.85 -23.70 28.68
C VAL A 562 28.13 -24.52 28.66
N SER A 563 28.55 -24.96 27.48
CA SER A 563 29.79 -25.71 27.27
C SER A 563 30.38 -25.40 25.90
N THR A 564 31.68 -25.66 25.75
CA THR A 564 32.39 -25.59 24.46
C THR A 564 33.27 -26.82 24.33
N ASP A 565 32.98 -27.62 23.31
CA ASP A 565 33.68 -28.87 23.02
C ASP A 565 34.56 -28.67 21.77
N GLY A 566 35.89 -28.76 21.94
CA GLY A 566 36.89 -28.51 20.90
C GLY A 566 37.49 -27.11 20.92
N THR A 567 38.27 -26.77 19.89
CA THR A 567 38.98 -25.47 19.77
C THR A 567 38.75 -24.83 18.40
N GLY A 568 38.99 -23.51 18.31
CA GLY A 568 38.88 -22.77 17.04
C GLY A 568 37.45 -22.53 16.55
N GLU A 569 37.28 -22.24 15.25
CA GLU A 569 35.98 -21.96 14.64
C GLU A 569 35.08 -23.21 14.51
N ASP A 570 35.66 -24.41 14.59
CA ASP A 570 34.94 -25.69 14.49
C ASP A 570 34.40 -26.21 15.82
N ALA A 571 34.79 -25.60 16.95
CA ALA A 571 34.32 -25.99 18.28
C ALA A 571 32.79 -25.97 18.37
N ARG A 572 32.22 -26.94 19.09
CA ARG A 572 30.78 -27.05 19.31
C ARG A 572 30.42 -26.34 20.61
N VAL A 573 29.57 -25.33 20.51
CA VAL A 573 29.15 -24.52 21.64
C VAL A 573 27.70 -24.83 21.96
N THR A 574 27.45 -25.32 23.17
CA THR A 574 26.10 -25.54 23.68
C THR A 574 25.58 -24.23 24.23
N LEU A 575 24.43 -23.79 23.71
CA LEU A 575 23.78 -22.53 24.02
C LEU A 575 22.48 -22.78 24.78
N ARG A 576 22.15 -21.85 25.68
CA ARG A 576 20.89 -21.84 26.43
C ARG A 576 20.28 -20.44 26.46
N GLN A 577 18.98 -20.36 26.23
CA GLN A 577 18.18 -19.15 26.38
C GLN A 577 16.92 -19.47 27.18
N TRP A 578 16.47 -18.53 28.00
CA TRP A 578 15.22 -18.68 28.74
C TRP A 578 14.07 -18.03 27.97
N THR A 579 13.07 -18.82 27.61
CA THR A 579 11.80 -18.31 27.07
C THR A 579 10.78 -18.18 28.19
N THR A 580 9.98 -17.11 28.17
CA THR A 580 8.90 -16.92 29.14
C THR A 580 7.55 -16.90 28.42
N ALA A 581 6.66 -17.80 28.80
CA ALA A 581 5.26 -17.80 28.38
C ALA A 581 4.36 -17.47 29.57
N VAL A 582 3.20 -16.88 29.31
CA VAL A 582 2.15 -16.71 30.32
C VAL A 582 1.06 -17.72 29.97
N GLU A 583 0.97 -18.76 30.78
CA GLU A 583 -0.07 -19.80 30.72
C GLU A 583 -0.90 -19.65 31.99
N ASP A 584 -2.23 -19.54 31.87
CA ASP A 584 -3.15 -19.41 33.01
C ASP A 584 -2.81 -18.29 34.01
N GLY A 585 -2.27 -17.17 33.52
CA GLY A 585 -1.88 -16.02 34.36
C GLY A 585 -0.55 -16.20 35.12
N LEU A 586 0.09 -17.37 35.02
CA LEU A 586 1.38 -17.65 35.63
C LEU A 586 2.50 -17.57 34.59
N ARG A 587 3.61 -16.93 34.96
CA ARG A 587 4.79 -16.80 34.09
C ARG A 587 5.65 -18.05 34.17
N LYS A 588 5.55 -18.92 33.17
CA LYS A 588 6.36 -20.14 33.06
C LYS A 588 7.65 -19.86 32.30
N ARG A 589 8.79 -20.24 32.88
CA ARG A 589 10.10 -20.15 32.24
C ARG A 589 10.51 -21.52 31.72
N THR A 590 10.80 -21.63 30.44
CA THR A 590 11.30 -22.86 29.80
C THR A 590 12.68 -22.60 29.19
N PRO A 591 13.66 -23.49 29.42
CA PRO A 591 14.97 -23.37 28.78
C PRO A 591 14.88 -23.87 27.33
N LYS A 592 15.32 -23.04 26.41
CA LYS A 592 15.59 -23.40 25.01
C LYS A 592 17.09 -23.66 24.88
N THR A 593 17.47 -24.80 24.35
CA THR A 593 18.87 -25.16 24.09
C THR A 593 19.14 -25.26 22.59
N ALA A 594 20.39 -25.00 22.20
CA ALA A 594 20.88 -25.16 20.83
C ALA A 594 22.36 -25.55 20.86
N VAL A 595 22.85 -26.21 19.82
CA VAL A 595 24.28 -26.50 19.65
C VAL A 595 24.73 -25.92 18.32
N GLU A 596 25.71 -25.03 18.36
CA GLU A 596 26.19 -24.30 17.18
C GLU A 596 27.71 -24.37 17.07
N ARG A 597 28.25 -24.18 15.86
CA ARG A 597 29.70 -24.03 15.66
C ARG A 597 30.18 -22.67 16.13
N ALA A 598 31.35 -22.59 16.76
CA ALA A 598 31.95 -21.34 17.23
C ALA A 598 32.09 -20.29 16.11
N GLY A 599 32.41 -20.69 14.87
CA GLY A 599 32.49 -19.79 13.72
C GLY A 599 31.15 -19.15 13.30
N LYS A 600 30.02 -19.68 13.76
CA LYS A 600 28.67 -19.10 13.58
C LYS A 600 28.27 -18.19 14.76
N LEU A 601 29.13 -18.01 15.76
CA LEU A 601 28.84 -17.26 16.97
C LEU A 601 29.68 -15.99 17.05
N LEU A 602 29.01 -14.89 17.39
CA LEU A 602 29.66 -13.67 17.85
C LEU A 602 29.78 -13.73 19.38
N GLY A 603 30.96 -13.43 19.91
CA GLY A 603 31.16 -13.32 21.36
C GLY A 603 32.17 -14.31 21.97
N PRO A 604 32.08 -15.64 21.72
CA PRO A 604 32.92 -16.61 22.42
C PRO A 604 34.43 -16.34 22.29
N ASN A 605 34.89 -15.97 21.09
CA ASN A 605 36.31 -15.78 20.76
C ASN A 605 36.57 -14.39 20.14
N PRO A 606 36.58 -13.30 20.93
CA PRO A 606 36.90 -11.98 20.42
C PRO A 606 38.39 -11.87 20.08
N LYS A 607 38.73 -11.18 18.99
CA LYS A 607 40.11 -11.06 18.46
C LYS A 607 41.17 -10.58 19.46
N LYS A 608 40.78 -9.73 20.42
CA LYS A 608 41.67 -9.18 21.47
C LYS A 608 41.53 -9.89 22.81
N GLY A 609 40.86 -11.05 22.86
CA GLY A 609 40.61 -11.78 24.11
C GLY A 609 39.51 -11.17 25.00
N GLU A 610 39.17 -9.90 24.81
CA GLU A 610 38.15 -9.16 25.56
C GLU A 610 36.93 -8.79 24.69
N GLY A 611 35.72 -8.87 25.25
CA GLY A 611 34.50 -8.48 24.55
C GLY A 611 33.27 -8.52 25.44
N LYS A 612 32.29 -7.63 25.17
CA LYS A 612 31.05 -7.49 25.97
C LYS A 612 30.28 -8.80 26.14
N LEU A 613 30.21 -9.61 25.08
CA LEU A 613 29.53 -10.91 25.11
C LEU A 613 30.32 -11.96 25.89
N LYS A 614 31.65 -11.99 25.72
CA LYS A 614 32.52 -12.91 26.48
C LYS A 614 32.45 -12.65 27.99
N ALA A 615 32.39 -11.38 28.41
CA ALA A 615 32.28 -10.99 29.81
C ALA A 615 31.01 -11.51 30.51
N ILE A 616 29.96 -11.82 29.75
CA ILE A 616 28.69 -12.35 30.28
C ILE A 616 28.47 -13.83 29.91
N ASN A 617 29.51 -14.54 29.45
CA ASN A 617 29.40 -15.88 28.86
C ASN A 617 28.27 -15.96 27.82
N GLY A 618 28.16 -14.92 27.00
CA GLY A 618 27.11 -14.75 26.00
C GLY A 618 27.61 -15.01 24.59
N ALA A 619 26.69 -15.45 23.73
CA ALA A 619 26.89 -15.56 22.29
C ALA A 619 25.68 -15.02 21.54
N ILE A 620 25.92 -14.47 20.34
CA ILE A 620 24.87 -14.16 19.38
C ILE A 620 25.06 -15.07 18.16
N VAL A 621 24.00 -15.72 17.72
CA VAL A 621 24.02 -16.64 16.57
C VAL A 621 23.93 -15.84 15.26
N VAL A 622 24.83 -16.12 14.33
CA VAL A 622 24.75 -15.63 12.96
C VAL A 622 23.73 -16.49 12.21
N GLY A 623 22.62 -15.89 11.78
CA GLY A 623 21.47 -16.60 11.21
C GLY A 623 21.64 -17.02 9.75
N GLU A 624 22.51 -16.35 8.99
CA GLU A 624 22.82 -16.68 7.60
C GLU A 624 24.32 -16.52 7.30
N ASN A 625 24.81 -17.15 6.23
CA ASN A 625 26.16 -16.94 5.73
C ASN A 625 26.19 -15.80 4.71
N PHE A 626 27.29 -15.03 4.66
CA PHE A 626 27.49 -13.96 3.67
C PHE A 626 27.56 -14.51 2.24
N GLY A 627 28.27 -15.64 2.10
CA GLY A 627 28.47 -16.32 0.83
C GLY A 627 29.35 -17.56 0.96
N LEU A 628 29.71 -18.14 -0.18
CA LEU A 628 30.65 -19.25 -0.33
C LEU A 628 31.69 -18.82 -1.36
N ALA A 629 32.94 -18.70 -0.93
CA ALA A 629 34.06 -18.53 -1.86
C ALA A 629 34.32 -19.86 -2.55
N LEU A 630 34.65 -19.82 -3.84
CA LEU A 630 35.04 -21.00 -4.62
C LEU A 630 36.56 -21.16 -4.72
N ASP A 631 37.30 -20.08 -4.50
CA ASP A 631 38.74 -19.99 -4.69
C ASP A 631 39.43 -19.52 -3.39
N PRO A 632 40.66 -20.00 -3.07
CA PRO A 632 41.40 -21.07 -3.79
C PRO A 632 40.72 -22.44 -3.65
N GLU A 633 39.98 -22.64 -2.56
CA GLU A 633 39.13 -23.81 -2.32
C GLU A 633 37.75 -23.37 -1.80
N PRO A 634 36.71 -24.21 -1.96
CA PRO A 634 35.37 -23.88 -1.47
C PRO A 634 35.30 -23.66 0.05
N VAL A 635 34.97 -22.43 0.48
CA VAL A 635 34.86 -22.09 1.91
C VAL A 635 33.69 -21.14 2.20
N VAL A 636 32.90 -21.48 3.21
CA VAL A 636 31.77 -20.67 3.67
C VAL A 636 32.27 -19.41 4.40
N ILE A 637 31.71 -18.27 4.03
CA ILE A 637 32.00 -16.98 4.65
C ILE A 637 30.81 -16.60 5.52
N PRO A 638 30.93 -16.57 6.86
CA PRO A 638 29.88 -16.09 7.75
C PRO A 638 29.70 -14.57 7.62
N PHE A 639 28.55 -14.03 8.05
CA PHE A 639 28.30 -12.58 8.16
C PHE A 639 29.07 -11.92 9.33
N HIS A 640 30.37 -12.24 9.46
CA HIS A 640 31.29 -11.71 10.46
C HIS A 640 32.65 -11.44 9.79
N ASP A 641 33.18 -10.22 9.94
CA ASP A 641 34.48 -9.81 9.41
C ASP A 641 34.67 -10.10 7.91
N VAL A 642 33.61 -9.97 7.12
CA VAL A 642 33.56 -10.32 5.69
C VAL A 642 34.73 -9.70 4.92
N SER A 643 35.01 -8.41 5.11
CA SER A 643 36.11 -7.72 4.41
C SER A 643 37.48 -8.32 4.72
N ALA A 644 37.75 -8.66 5.99
CA ALA A 644 39.02 -9.25 6.39
C ALA A 644 39.17 -10.68 5.86
N ARG A 645 38.10 -11.48 5.93
CA ARG A 645 38.08 -12.85 5.38
C ARG A 645 38.30 -12.85 3.86
N LEU A 646 37.65 -11.94 3.13
CA LEU A 646 37.87 -11.79 1.70
C LEU A 646 39.29 -11.33 1.35
N ALA A 647 39.89 -10.45 2.16
CA ALA A 647 41.28 -10.05 1.98
C ALA A 647 42.23 -11.25 2.18
N ALA A 648 42.02 -12.03 3.23
CA ALA A 648 42.81 -13.25 3.49
C ALA A 648 42.68 -14.27 2.35
N LEU A 649 41.46 -14.50 1.84
CA LEU A 649 41.22 -15.41 0.71
C LEU A 649 41.90 -14.92 -0.58
N ARG A 650 41.88 -13.60 -0.84
CA ARG A 650 42.61 -13.03 -1.98
C ARG A 650 44.11 -13.23 -1.84
N THR A 651 44.68 -13.01 -0.66
CA THR A 651 46.10 -13.27 -0.41
C THR A 651 46.44 -14.74 -0.64
N ALA A 652 45.61 -15.65 -0.11
CA ALA A 652 45.76 -17.09 -0.34
C ALA A 652 45.61 -17.49 -1.82
N PHE A 653 44.85 -16.71 -2.60
CA PHE A 653 44.65 -16.89 -4.03
C PHE A 653 45.57 -16.00 -4.89
N ALA A 654 46.81 -15.78 -4.44
CA ALA A 654 47.85 -15.03 -5.16
C ALA A 654 47.40 -13.63 -5.62
N GLY A 655 46.58 -12.94 -4.81
CA GLY A 655 46.05 -11.61 -5.08
C GLY A 655 44.91 -11.57 -6.10
N LYS A 656 44.50 -12.71 -6.69
CA LYS A 656 43.47 -12.76 -7.73
C LYS A 656 42.06 -12.54 -7.13
N PRO A 657 41.10 -12.02 -7.93
CA PRO A 657 39.70 -11.94 -7.50
C PRO A 657 39.12 -13.32 -7.18
N VAL A 658 38.53 -13.45 -6.00
CA VAL A 658 37.86 -14.68 -5.53
C VAL A 658 36.42 -14.71 -6.04
N ARG A 659 35.99 -15.84 -6.62
CA ARG A 659 34.58 -16.04 -7.00
C ARG A 659 33.76 -16.35 -5.77
N ILE A 660 32.61 -15.69 -5.63
CA ILE A 660 31.74 -15.82 -4.46
C ILE A 660 30.31 -16.12 -4.91
N LEU A 661 29.74 -17.17 -4.34
CA LEU A 661 28.32 -17.47 -4.40
C LEU A 661 27.58 -16.81 -3.24
N ARG A 662 26.40 -16.24 -3.49
CA ARG A 662 25.53 -15.63 -2.47
C ARG A 662 24.09 -16.08 -2.66
N ASN A 663 23.33 -16.10 -1.58
CA ASN A 663 21.89 -16.31 -1.63
C ASN A 663 21.25 -15.28 -2.59
N GLY A 664 20.41 -15.77 -3.50
CA GLY A 664 19.72 -15.03 -4.56
C GLY A 664 20.50 -14.91 -5.87
N MET A 665 21.74 -15.41 -5.97
CA MET A 665 22.47 -15.47 -7.24
C MET A 665 21.90 -16.57 -8.15
N LEU A 666 21.93 -16.31 -9.46
CA LEU A 666 21.66 -17.32 -10.47
C LEU A 666 22.96 -18.05 -10.83
N ILE A 667 22.87 -19.37 -10.87
CA ILE A 667 23.94 -20.25 -11.33
C ILE A 667 23.41 -21.18 -12.41
N ARG A 668 24.28 -21.63 -13.31
CA ARG A 668 24.01 -22.73 -14.22
C ARG A 668 24.87 -23.92 -13.81
N ILE A 669 24.27 -25.10 -13.79
CA ILE A 669 25.02 -26.35 -13.72
C ILE A 669 24.80 -27.04 -15.06
N ASN A 670 25.88 -27.36 -15.77
CA ASN A 670 25.82 -27.81 -17.16
C ASN A 670 25.51 -29.30 -17.28
N ARG A 671 26.13 -30.10 -16.42
CA ARG A 671 26.05 -31.57 -16.40
C ARG A 671 25.56 -32.04 -15.03
N ASP A 672 25.42 -33.34 -14.84
CA ASP A 672 24.93 -33.98 -13.59
C ASP A 672 23.39 -33.88 -13.41
N ARG A 673 22.87 -34.61 -12.41
CA ARG A 673 21.45 -34.66 -11.98
C ARG A 673 20.87 -33.30 -11.54
N PHE A 674 21.73 -32.29 -11.45
CA PHE A 674 21.40 -30.92 -11.09
C PHE A 674 21.48 -29.97 -12.29
N SER A 675 21.60 -30.48 -13.52
CA SER A 675 21.65 -29.64 -14.72
C SER A 675 20.47 -28.66 -14.77
N GLY A 676 20.76 -27.43 -15.18
CA GLY A 676 19.78 -26.34 -15.29
C GLY A 676 20.24 -25.03 -14.64
N ILE A 677 19.35 -24.03 -14.69
CA ILE A 677 19.55 -22.72 -14.07
C ILE A 677 18.81 -22.65 -12.73
N TRP A 678 19.53 -22.25 -11.70
CA TRP A 678 19.05 -22.26 -10.32
C TRP A 678 19.31 -20.94 -9.63
N ILE A 679 18.41 -20.56 -8.73
CA ILE A 679 18.68 -19.53 -7.72
C ILE A 679 19.17 -20.19 -6.43
N ILE A 680 20.23 -19.65 -5.85
CA ILE A 680 20.75 -20.11 -4.56
C ILE A 680 19.83 -19.60 -3.46
N ARG A 681 19.25 -20.48 -2.65
CA ARG A 681 18.38 -20.10 -1.52
C ARG A 681 19.11 -20.06 -0.21
N SER A 682 20.01 -21.01 0.01
CA SER A 682 20.84 -21.08 1.22
C SER A 682 22.17 -21.72 0.92
N ILE A 683 23.17 -21.28 1.69
CA ILE A 683 24.53 -21.81 1.74
C ILE A 683 24.72 -22.36 3.15
N LYS A 684 25.07 -23.64 3.25
CA LYS A 684 25.26 -24.35 4.51
C LYS A 684 26.67 -24.94 4.58
N GLU A 685 27.10 -25.22 5.80
CA GLU A 685 28.32 -25.96 6.09
C GLU A 685 27.94 -27.22 6.86
N ASP A 686 28.28 -28.39 6.34
CA ASP A 686 28.06 -29.69 6.99
C ASP A 686 29.40 -30.31 7.39
N ALA A 687 29.51 -30.78 8.62
CA ALA A 687 30.77 -31.27 9.16
C ALA A 687 31.36 -32.49 8.42
N ARG A 688 30.52 -33.29 7.74
CA ARG A 688 30.97 -34.48 7.00
C ARG A 688 31.00 -34.24 5.50
N LYS A 689 30.11 -33.39 4.98
CA LYS A 689 29.89 -33.20 3.54
C LYS A 689 30.50 -31.91 3.00
N GLY A 690 31.03 -31.04 3.87
CA GLY A 690 31.56 -29.73 3.52
C GLY A 690 30.46 -28.74 3.12
N PRO A 691 30.77 -27.75 2.27
CA PRO A 691 29.81 -26.73 1.85
C PRO A 691 28.69 -27.31 0.97
N LEU A 692 27.45 -26.94 1.31
CA LEU A 692 26.23 -27.37 0.64
C LEU A 692 25.40 -26.18 0.16
N LEU A 693 24.70 -26.36 -0.95
CA LEU A 693 23.76 -25.39 -1.52
C LEU A 693 22.33 -25.95 -1.50
N ASP A 694 21.36 -25.10 -1.16
CA ASP A 694 19.98 -25.36 -1.55
C ASP A 694 19.60 -24.48 -2.73
N LEU A 695 19.04 -25.11 -3.75
CA LEU A 695 18.76 -24.55 -5.06
C LEU A 695 17.26 -24.62 -5.35
N THR A 696 16.75 -23.62 -6.04
CA THR A 696 15.36 -23.58 -6.51
C THR A 696 15.30 -23.03 -7.92
N SER A 697 14.33 -23.43 -8.72
CA SER A 697 14.04 -22.72 -9.97
C SER A 697 13.71 -21.25 -9.68
N SER A 698 14.28 -20.33 -10.44
CA SER A 698 14.24 -18.88 -10.14
C SER A 698 12.83 -18.30 -10.06
N HIS A 699 11.88 -18.89 -10.77
CA HIS A 699 10.50 -18.47 -10.80
C HIS A 699 9.64 -18.91 -9.61
N MET A 700 10.11 -19.86 -8.79
CA MET A 700 9.34 -20.39 -7.66
C MET A 700 9.51 -19.52 -6.41
N ILE A 701 8.40 -19.29 -5.70
CA ILE A 701 8.38 -18.52 -4.45
C ILE A 701 8.73 -19.36 -3.22
N PRO A 702 8.19 -20.59 -3.04
CA PRO A 702 8.58 -21.44 -1.93
C PRO A 702 10.09 -21.60 -1.90
N SER A 703 10.68 -21.37 -0.73
CA SER A 703 12.14 -21.43 -0.59
C SER A 703 12.65 -22.84 -0.83
N GLN A 704 11.92 -23.88 -0.38
CA GLN A 704 12.27 -25.29 -0.57
C GLN A 704 11.01 -26.17 -0.49
N ALA A 705 11.04 -27.29 -1.21
CA ALA A 705 10.11 -28.40 -0.99
C ALA A 705 10.83 -29.73 -1.24
N ALA A 706 10.52 -30.75 -0.43
CA ALA A 706 11.06 -32.08 -0.61
C ALA A 706 10.40 -32.78 -1.81
N GLY A 707 11.19 -33.52 -2.59
CA GLY A 707 10.70 -34.33 -3.71
C GLY A 707 10.21 -33.55 -4.93
N LYS A 708 10.34 -32.22 -4.96
CA LYS A 708 9.89 -31.39 -6.08
C LYS A 708 11.03 -31.16 -7.11
N PRO A 709 10.77 -31.26 -8.41
CA PRO A 709 11.81 -31.15 -9.44
C PRO A 709 12.47 -29.76 -9.46
N TRP A 710 11.71 -28.71 -9.16
CA TRP A 710 12.16 -27.33 -9.06
C TRP A 710 12.91 -27.00 -7.76
N SER A 711 13.17 -27.97 -6.88
CA SER A 711 13.83 -27.78 -5.58
C SER A 711 14.90 -28.85 -5.37
N LYS A 712 16.15 -28.43 -5.14
CA LYS A 712 17.28 -29.33 -4.83
C LYS A 712 17.86 -28.92 -3.49
N ARG A 713 17.91 -29.84 -2.54
CA ARG A 713 18.43 -29.60 -1.19
C ARG A 713 19.80 -30.26 -1.04
N ASP A 714 20.63 -29.65 -0.19
CA ASP A 714 21.91 -30.20 0.25
C ASP A 714 22.83 -30.63 -0.92
N VAL A 715 22.87 -29.83 -1.98
CA VAL A 715 23.73 -30.03 -3.15
C VAL A 715 25.17 -29.76 -2.75
N ARG A 716 26.04 -30.78 -2.82
CA ARG A 716 27.45 -30.64 -2.49
C ARG A 716 28.13 -29.71 -3.49
N ILE A 717 28.94 -28.76 -2.99
CA ILE A 717 29.66 -27.84 -3.86
C ILE A 717 30.62 -28.57 -4.81
N SER A 718 31.26 -29.65 -4.35
CA SER A 718 32.14 -30.48 -5.17
C SER A 718 31.40 -31.11 -6.34
N SER A 719 30.18 -31.63 -6.11
CA SER A 719 29.32 -32.17 -7.17
C SER A 719 28.90 -31.07 -8.16
N ALA A 720 28.53 -29.87 -7.66
CA ALA A 720 28.14 -28.77 -8.54
C ALA A 720 29.31 -28.27 -9.41
N LEU A 721 30.51 -28.15 -8.84
CA LEU A 721 31.73 -27.79 -9.57
C LEU A 721 32.09 -28.85 -10.62
N ALA A 722 32.01 -30.14 -10.26
CA ALA A 722 32.20 -31.24 -11.21
C ALA A 722 31.14 -31.24 -12.34
N GLY A 723 29.91 -30.83 -12.03
CA GLY A 723 28.84 -30.59 -12.99
C GLY A 723 29.04 -29.33 -13.86
N GLY A 724 30.16 -28.62 -13.72
CA GLY A 724 30.48 -27.43 -14.50
C GLY A 724 29.69 -26.21 -14.06
N LEU A 725 29.63 -25.95 -12.74
CA LEU A 725 28.98 -24.76 -12.17
C LEU A 725 29.54 -23.46 -12.79
N GLU A 726 28.61 -22.64 -13.28
CA GLU A 726 28.84 -21.31 -13.84
C GLU A 726 28.05 -20.27 -13.02
N ILE A 727 28.71 -19.18 -12.64
CA ILE A 727 28.04 -18.01 -12.04
C ILE A 727 27.50 -17.15 -13.17
N LEU A 728 26.17 -17.05 -13.28
CA LEU A 728 25.57 -16.27 -14.36
C LEU A 728 25.74 -14.76 -14.11
N PRO A 729 26.11 -13.97 -15.13
CA PRO A 729 26.16 -12.52 -15.02
C PRO A 729 24.82 -11.96 -14.54
N ARG A 730 24.86 -10.91 -13.74
CA ARG A 730 23.64 -10.29 -13.25
C ARG A 730 22.88 -9.60 -14.40
N ARG A 731 21.73 -10.17 -14.77
CA ARG A 731 20.76 -9.60 -15.71
C ARG A 731 19.40 -9.52 -15.05
N TYR A 732 18.81 -8.33 -15.00
CA TYR A 732 17.47 -8.07 -14.47
C TYR A 732 16.37 -8.62 -15.38
N SER A 733 16.64 -8.78 -16.68
CA SER A 733 15.76 -9.54 -17.59
C SER A 733 15.68 -11.03 -17.27
N GLY A 734 16.58 -11.56 -16.43
CA GLY A 734 16.67 -12.97 -16.09
C GLY A 734 17.20 -13.84 -17.24
N TYR A 735 17.33 -15.15 -16.97
CA TYR A 735 17.76 -16.14 -17.96
C TYR A 735 16.65 -17.17 -18.20
N PRO A 736 16.53 -17.69 -19.43
CA PRO A 736 15.59 -18.76 -19.74
C PRO A 736 16.02 -20.05 -19.02
N ILE A 737 15.14 -20.65 -18.23
CA ILE A 737 15.40 -21.92 -17.51
C ILE A 737 15.24 -23.12 -18.44
N SER A 738 14.36 -23.01 -19.44
CA SER A 738 14.17 -24.01 -20.48
C SER A 738 15.08 -23.70 -21.68
N SER A 739 16.01 -24.61 -21.95
CA SER A 739 16.61 -24.82 -23.27
C SER A 739 16.40 -26.28 -23.64
#